data_AF-A2BD95-F1
#
_entry.id   AF-A2BD95-F1
#
_cell.length_a   1.000
_cell.length_b   1.000
_cell.length_c   1.000
_cell.angle_alpha   90.00
_cell.angle_beta   90.00
_cell.angle_gamma   90.00
#
_symmetry.space_group_name_H-M   'P 1'
#
loop_
_entity.id
_entity.type
_entity.pdbx_description
1 polymer ?
#
loop_
_entity_poly.entity_id
_entity_poly.type
_entity_poly.pdbx_seq_one_letter_code
_entity_poly.pdbx_strand_id
1 'polypeptide(L)'
;MAALSEHFTLCGLLTEADDGRTEILGVEPAGEPDRVLVTDSVQAVTLYKVSDQKPLGAWAVKQGQSITCPAVLNHESGEFVVVHDGKVLRIWKEDNVNLDTAFKATLSADVCRIHTLPNADPLVLFKGGAVLFLDSLLADPQQEIGNILSDGERIVWSEIFADEGQPLIVYVTQQLSSYFVYIHNFSPVCVCKYHLKPNTEGSTILDCSGSVKSKIFTLLTLYSSGQVCQTPFPVSPIDQETERVVTALPLLQLSGPIEVGALKFLDESHVAVLMQSPSTQKDCLSIWNTTFQTLQTACNFPQKTSAQHILFQLWCSDNKLYVPHGKALVVVPYICEVSCLASVLGKSRNIETSENVPFVNWGKLVGKNLEVKQSNSGARKKTRDIKTNGNPGNGTECTLYPLDVQNMSQAQTEVLVQQLLLGKEDTDFQVTVGKITQSLVKHCMADPKYYPQSSLVQLVQTKTLSYSLCPELLSLCLEKRDVHLLQLCLHSFPDVPEAVLCSCLKAFLSISEKWLNAAQIDTESVTLYIDVRDKAKGHKYMEHQEEPTVVQNGFSPTALDEDSCGELIAESLPQTVQMATCPMSNKRAVLVNSVLMSPYSESFLLPHLKDMSGDQVMFFLRYLQYLYQICNENITVSLPGKQVPTVSQIMDWMNLLLDAHFATVVMLSEAKSLLNKIQKTVKSQLKFYSELNKIEGCLAELKELKCPASVSARYSIEVLKLY
;
A
#
# COMPACT_ATOMS: atom_id res chain seq x y z
N MET A 1 11.28 -2.61 2.81
CA MET A 1 11.36 -1.19 3.22
C MET A 1 11.70 -1.19 4.70
N ALA A 2 12.72 -0.44 5.13
CA ALA A 2 13.06 -0.39 6.54
C ALA A 2 12.00 0.40 7.33
N ALA A 3 11.70 -0.09 8.53
CA ALA A 3 10.76 0.52 9.44
C ALA A 3 11.38 0.65 10.83
N LEU A 4 11.07 1.76 11.50
CA LEU A 4 11.37 1.97 12.91
C LEU A 4 10.11 1.62 13.70
N SER A 5 10.25 0.75 14.69
CA SER A 5 9.16 0.39 15.61
C SER A 5 9.03 1.41 16.74
N GLU A 6 8.02 1.25 17.58
CA GLU A 6 7.85 2.10 18.77
C GLU A 6 9.08 2.02 19.69
N HIS A 7 9.62 3.18 20.04
CA HIS A 7 10.80 3.29 20.89
C HIS A 7 10.42 3.20 22.37
N PHE A 8 11.31 2.66 23.20
CA PHE A 8 11.12 2.62 24.65
C PHE A 8 12.42 2.97 25.40
N THR A 9 12.29 3.39 26.66
CA THR A 9 13.43 3.71 27.51
C THR A 9 13.95 2.45 28.19
N LEU A 10 15.26 2.17 28.07
CA LEU A 10 15.91 1.05 28.76
C LEU A 10 16.32 1.42 30.19
N CYS A 11 17.02 2.55 30.34
CA CYS A 11 17.47 3.02 31.66
C CYS A 11 17.56 4.55 31.71
N GLY A 12 17.40 5.10 32.92
CA GLY A 12 17.68 6.50 33.19
C GLY A 12 19.18 6.72 33.42
N LEU A 13 19.71 7.83 32.89
CA LEU A 13 21.06 8.30 33.12
C LEU A 13 21.07 9.17 34.38
N LEU A 14 21.83 8.74 35.39
CA LEU A 14 21.88 9.41 36.69
C LEU A 14 22.75 10.67 36.61
N THR A 15 22.14 11.84 36.81
CA THR A 15 22.83 13.15 36.76
C THR A 15 23.09 13.74 38.16
N GLU A 16 23.29 12.92 39.20
CA GLU A 16 23.40 13.39 40.60
C GLU A 16 24.85 13.58 41.11
N ALA A 17 25.80 13.90 40.24
CA ALA A 17 27.10 14.42 40.69
C ALA A 17 27.35 15.80 40.08
N ASP A 18 27.62 16.78 40.95
CA ASP A 18 27.91 18.21 40.71
C ASP A 18 29.08 18.49 39.73
N ASP A 19 29.57 17.48 39.00
CA ASP A 19 30.72 17.56 38.08
C ASP A 19 30.42 17.03 36.65
N GLY A 20 29.15 16.73 36.32
CA GLY A 20 28.69 16.64 34.92
C GLY A 20 29.32 15.59 34.00
N ARG A 21 29.78 14.44 34.53
CA ARG A 21 30.57 13.43 33.79
C ARG A 21 29.98 12.01 33.69
N THR A 22 28.68 11.80 33.87
CA THR A 22 28.08 10.46 33.61
C THR A 22 27.80 10.32 32.12
N GLU A 23 28.77 9.79 31.37
CA GLU A 23 28.66 9.50 29.94
C GLU A 23 28.59 7.99 29.75
N ILE A 24 27.68 7.52 28.89
CA ILE A 24 27.71 6.13 28.44
C ILE A 24 28.95 5.96 27.56
N LEU A 25 29.83 5.02 27.92
CA LEU A 25 31.02 4.70 27.13
C LEU A 25 30.75 3.73 25.99
N GLY A 26 29.74 2.87 26.15
CA GLY A 26 29.34 1.94 25.11
C GLY A 26 28.19 1.02 25.51
N VAL A 27 27.53 0.49 24.49
CA VAL A 27 26.56 -0.60 24.58
C VAL A 27 27.07 -1.75 23.74
N GLU A 28 27.38 -2.87 24.39
CA GLU A 28 27.96 -4.07 23.75
C GLU A 28 27.07 -5.30 23.97
N PRO A 29 27.05 -6.28 23.06
CA PRO A 29 26.25 -7.50 23.20
C PRO A 29 26.79 -8.40 24.33
N ALA A 30 25.88 -9.09 25.03
CA ALA A 30 26.20 -9.92 26.20
C ALA A 30 25.86 -11.40 25.99
N GLY A 31 26.31 -11.96 24.87
CA GLY A 31 26.25 -13.40 24.58
C GLY A 31 24.90 -13.86 24.03
N GLU A 32 23.86 -13.89 24.86
CA GLU A 32 22.51 -14.23 24.41
C GLU A 32 21.86 -13.07 23.65
N PRO A 33 21.07 -13.36 22.61
CA PRO A 33 20.28 -12.31 21.95
C PRO A 33 19.34 -11.68 22.99
N ASP A 34 19.12 -10.38 22.89
CA ASP A 34 18.33 -9.57 23.84
C ASP A 34 19.02 -9.20 25.17
N ARG A 35 20.29 -9.56 25.36
CA ARG A 35 21.11 -9.10 26.50
C ARG A 35 22.19 -8.11 26.06
N VAL A 36 22.27 -6.97 26.74
CA VAL A 36 23.28 -5.93 26.45
C VAL A 36 24.00 -5.44 27.71
N LEU A 37 25.28 -5.17 27.58
CA LEU A 37 26.12 -4.51 28.58
C LEU A 37 26.14 -3.02 28.30
N VAL A 38 25.65 -2.23 29.26
CA VAL A 38 25.74 -0.77 29.25
C VAL A 38 26.84 -0.36 30.21
N THR A 39 27.85 0.35 29.70
CA THR A 39 28.98 0.83 30.51
C THR A 39 28.87 2.33 30.73
N ASP A 40 28.79 2.75 32.00
CA ASP A 40 28.88 4.15 32.42
C ASP A 40 30.34 4.49 32.76
N SER A 41 30.82 5.67 32.37
CA SER A 41 32.19 6.13 32.63
C SER A 41 32.52 6.29 34.13
N VAL A 42 31.53 6.55 34.98
CA VAL A 42 31.75 6.90 36.39
C VAL A 42 31.19 5.87 37.36
N GLN A 43 30.11 5.17 37.02
CA GLN A 43 29.33 4.44 38.01
C GLN A 43 29.49 2.92 37.98
N ALA A 44 29.22 2.26 36.84
CA ALA A 44 29.15 0.80 36.78
C ALA A 44 29.05 0.26 35.35
N VAL A 45 29.31 -1.04 35.23
CA VAL A 45 28.87 -1.87 34.09
C VAL A 45 27.56 -2.53 34.48
N THR A 46 26.49 -2.36 33.71
CA THR A 46 25.18 -2.97 33.98
C THR A 46 24.75 -3.85 32.83
N LEU A 47 24.41 -5.10 33.13
CA LEU A 47 23.83 -6.06 32.20
C LEU A 47 22.31 -5.91 32.19
N TYR A 48 21.71 -5.67 31.03
CA TYR A 48 20.27 -5.53 30.85
C TYR A 48 19.70 -6.64 29.98
N LYS A 49 18.49 -7.09 30.33
CA LYS A 49 17.60 -7.79 29.40
C LYS A 49 16.67 -6.76 28.74
N VAL A 50 16.79 -6.60 27.43
CA VAL A 50 16.23 -5.46 26.71
C VAL A 50 14.71 -5.57 26.57
N SER A 51 14.16 -6.75 26.27
CA SER A 51 12.70 -6.96 26.20
C SER A 51 11.98 -6.70 27.52
N ASP A 52 12.61 -7.03 28.65
CA ASP A 52 11.99 -6.89 29.98
C ASP A 52 12.28 -5.52 30.62
N GLN A 53 13.16 -4.70 30.03
CA GLN A 53 13.65 -3.43 30.57
C GLN A 53 14.21 -3.56 31.99
N LYS A 54 14.88 -4.68 32.29
CA LYS A 54 15.37 -5.00 33.63
C LYS A 54 16.88 -5.20 33.66
N PRO A 55 17.59 -4.62 34.64
CA PRO A 55 18.97 -4.98 34.91
C PRO A 55 19.03 -6.39 35.53
N LEU A 56 19.89 -7.24 34.98
CA LEU A 56 20.20 -8.57 35.50
C LEU A 56 21.35 -8.53 36.51
N GLY A 57 22.33 -7.67 36.27
CA GLY A 57 23.50 -7.48 37.13
C GLY A 57 24.12 -6.11 36.95
N ALA A 58 24.74 -5.57 38.00
CA ALA A 58 25.44 -4.28 37.97
C ALA A 58 26.72 -4.37 38.78
N TRP A 59 27.85 -4.00 38.17
CA TRP A 59 29.17 -4.07 38.78
C TRP A 59 29.82 -2.68 38.77
N ALA A 60 29.92 -2.09 39.96
CA ALA A 60 30.51 -0.77 40.16
C ALA A 60 32.00 -0.87 40.49
N VAL A 61 32.77 0.13 40.06
CA VAL A 61 34.15 0.37 40.50
C VAL A 61 34.16 1.13 41.83
N LYS A 62 35.28 1.11 42.57
CA LYS A 62 35.40 1.87 43.83
C LYS A 62 35.31 3.36 43.57
N GLN A 63 34.83 4.11 44.58
CA GLN A 63 34.86 5.58 44.55
C GLN A 63 36.27 6.09 44.24
N GLY A 64 36.39 6.89 43.18
CA GLY A 64 37.65 7.47 42.70
C GLY A 64 38.33 6.71 41.55
N GLN A 65 37.84 5.53 41.16
CA GLN A 65 38.24 4.84 39.93
C GLN A 65 37.25 5.20 38.82
N SER A 66 37.72 5.30 37.57
CA SER A 66 36.85 5.51 36.41
C SER A 66 37.06 4.43 35.36
N ILE A 67 35.95 3.98 34.79
CA ILE A 67 36.00 3.06 33.66
C ILE A 67 36.44 3.87 32.44
N THR A 68 37.42 3.36 31.69
CA THR A 68 38.03 4.09 30.57
C THR A 68 37.66 3.53 29.20
N CYS A 69 37.15 2.29 29.14
CA CYS A 69 36.68 1.67 27.91
C CYS A 69 35.35 0.93 28.16
N PRO A 70 34.52 0.70 27.12
CA PRO A 70 33.35 -0.14 27.25
C PRO A 70 33.74 -1.55 27.70
N ALA A 71 32.91 -2.14 28.57
CA ALA A 71 33.05 -3.53 28.96
C ALA A 71 32.54 -4.45 27.86
N VAL A 72 33.23 -5.57 27.67
CA VAL A 72 32.94 -6.55 26.62
C VAL A 72 32.84 -7.95 27.21
N LEU A 73 32.12 -8.85 26.53
CA LEU A 73 32.06 -10.27 26.88
C LEU A 73 33.05 -11.07 26.04
N ASN A 74 33.90 -11.86 26.69
CA ASN A 74 34.65 -12.90 26.00
C ASN A 74 33.71 -14.08 25.71
N HIS A 75 33.44 -14.32 24.42
CA HIS A 75 32.54 -15.39 23.98
C HIS A 75 33.11 -16.80 24.18
N GLU A 76 34.43 -16.96 24.27
CA GLU A 76 35.06 -18.27 24.48
C GLU A 76 35.03 -18.68 25.95
N SER A 77 35.35 -17.74 26.86
CA SER A 77 35.39 -18.03 28.30
C SER A 77 34.06 -17.76 29.03
N GLY A 78 33.17 -16.95 28.44
CA GLY A 78 31.95 -16.46 29.09
C GLY A 78 32.22 -15.43 30.19
N GLU A 79 33.40 -14.80 30.19
CA GLU A 79 33.82 -13.82 31.20
C GLU A 79 33.73 -12.40 30.66
N PHE A 80 33.34 -11.46 31.51
CA PHE A 80 33.31 -10.04 31.21
C PHE A 80 34.68 -9.42 31.44
N VAL A 81 35.06 -8.48 30.56
CA VAL A 81 36.35 -7.80 30.58
C VAL A 81 36.15 -6.29 30.54
N VAL A 82 36.84 -5.54 31.39
CA VAL A 82 36.82 -4.07 31.41
C VAL A 82 38.17 -3.51 31.78
N VAL A 83 38.48 -2.30 31.30
CA VAL A 83 39.67 -1.55 31.70
C VAL A 83 39.24 -0.29 32.46
N HIS A 84 39.83 -0.11 33.64
CA HIS A 84 39.70 1.10 34.43
C HIS A 84 41.06 1.79 34.61
N ASP A 85 41.02 3.10 34.83
CA ASP A 85 42.20 3.97 34.97
C ASP A 85 43.22 3.83 33.80
N GLY A 86 42.74 3.44 32.61
CA GLY A 86 43.51 3.33 31.37
C GLY A 86 44.43 2.11 31.25
N LYS A 87 44.85 1.49 32.36
CA LYS A 87 45.85 0.41 32.36
C LYS A 87 45.44 -0.85 33.11
N VAL A 88 44.42 -0.78 33.95
CA VAL A 88 44.05 -1.90 34.82
C VAL A 88 42.92 -2.69 34.21
N LEU A 89 43.23 -3.91 33.79
CA LEU A 89 42.28 -4.87 33.23
C LEU A 89 41.65 -5.69 34.35
N ARG A 90 40.32 -5.83 34.31
CA ARG A 90 39.56 -6.73 35.20
C ARG A 90 38.74 -7.74 34.41
N ILE A 91 38.71 -8.97 34.91
CA ILE A 91 37.95 -10.10 34.34
C ILE A 91 37.07 -10.72 35.42
N TRP A 92 35.77 -10.88 35.14
CA TRP A 92 34.80 -11.46 36.08
C TRP A 92 33.70 -12.27 35.39
N LYS A 93 32.97 -13.08 36.15
CA LYS A 93 31.78 -13.82 35.70
C LYS A 93 30.51 -13.18 36.24
N GLU A 94 29.37 -13.56 35.67
CA GLU A 94 28.05 -13.06 36.10
C GLU A 94 27.79 -13.34 37.61
N ASP A 95 28.30 -14.46 38.14
CA ASP A 95 28.14 -14.85 39.54
C ASP A 95 28.96 -13.99 40.53
N ASN A 96 29.89 -13.17 40.05
CA ASN A 96 30.73 -12.34 40.91
C ASN A 96 29.92 -11.17 41.49
N VAL A 97 29.86 -11.06 42.82
CA VAL A 97 29.08 -10.02 43.52
C VAL A 97 29.67 -8.62 43.33
N ASN A 98 31.00 -8.48 43.30
CA ASN A 98 31.68 -7.19 43.20
C ASN A 98 32.87 -7.24 42.24
N LEU A 99 33.09 -6.14 41.52
CA LEU A 99 34.23 -5.98 40.61
C LEU A 99 35.58 -6.02 41.36
N ASP A 100 35.60 -5.73 42.67
CA ASP A 100 36.83 -5.70 43.49
C ASP A 100 37.42 -7.06 43.81
N THR A 101 36.57 -8.08 43.81
CA THR A 101 37.00 -9.48 43.99
C THR A 101 37.36 -10.14 42.67
N ALA A 102 37.20 -9.43 41.55
CA ALA A 102 37.51 -9.91 40.21
C ALA A 102 39.03 -10.02 39.99
N PHE A 103 39.41 -10.80 38.99
CA PHE A 103 40.80 -10.87 38.54
C PHE A 103 41.27 -9.48 38.11
N LYS A 104 42.53 -9.14 38.41
CA LYS A 104 43.13 -7.83 38.10
C LYS A 104 44.53 -8.02 37.51
N ALA A 105 44.75 -7.41 36.36
CA ALA A 105 46.07 -7.29 35.73
C ALA A 105 46.36 -5.80 35.41
N THR A 106 47.60 -5.36 35.61
CA THR A 106 48.03 -4.02 35.21
C THR A 106 48.88 -4.15 33.96
N LEU A 107 48.54 -3.40 32.91
CA LEU A 107 49.21 -3.39 31.62
C LEU A 107 50.33 -2.34 31.59
N SER A 108 51.33 -2.55 30.73
CA SER A 108 52.46 -1.63 30.55
C SER A 108 52.06 -0.31 29.87
N ALA A 109 51.10 -0.34 28.95
CA ALA A 109 50.60 0.81 28.19
C ALA A 109 49.10 1.08 28.37
N ASP A 110 48.67 2.30 28.01
CA ASP A 110 47.27 2.71 28.06
C ASP A 110 46.43 2.04 26.97
N VAL A 111 45.32 1.44 27.36
CA VAL A 111 44.33 0.84 26.45
C VAL A 111 43.41 1.92 25.87
N CYS A 112 43.11 1.80 24.58
CA CYS A 112 42.10 2.60 23.89
C CYS A 112 40.74 1.91 23.93
N ARG A 113 40.64 0.67 23.45
CA ARG A 113 39.39 -0.11 23.41
C ARG A 113 39.70 -1.61 23.37
N ILE A 114 38.77 -2.42 23.87
CA ILE A 114 38.79 -3.87 23.70
C ILE A 114 37.73 -4.22 22.66
N HIS A 115 38.08 -5.09 21.72
CA HIS A 115 37.22 -5.57 20.66
C HIS A 115 36.99 -7.06 20.79
N THR A 116 35.75 -7.49 20.57
CA THR A 116 35.34 -8.90 20.67
C THR A 116 34.65 -9.34 19.39
N LEU A 117 34.90 -10.58 18.99
CA LEU A 117 34.23 -11.25 17.88
C LEU A 117 33.66 -12.58 18.39
N PRO A 118 32.55 -13.08 17.81
CA PRO A 118 32.07 -14.42 18.10
C PRO A 118 33.14 -15.46 17.73
N ASN A 119 33.49 -16.35 18.67
CA ASN A 119 34.47 -17.44 18.49
C ASN A 119 35.92 -16.98 18.22
N ALA A 120 36.34 -15.82 18.75
CA ALA A 120 37.74 -15.41 18.76
C ALA A 120 38.11 -14.75 20.09
N ASP A 121 39.36 -14.94 20.51
CA ASP A 121 39.94 -14.26 21.69
C ASP A 121 39.85 -12.72 21.53
N PRO A 122 39.39 -11.98 22.56
CA PRO A 122 39.33 -10.53 22.52
C PRO A 122 40.66 -9.87 22.15
N LEU A 123 40.59 -8.80 21.37
CA LEU A 123 41.74 -8.02 20.93
C LEU A 123 41.77 -6.67 21.64
N VAL A 124 42.92 -6.33 22.22
CA VAL A 124 43.13 -5.10 22.96
C VAL A 124 43.88 -4.10 22.08
N LEU A 125 43.23 -2.99 21.76
CA LEU A 125 43.81 -1.86 21.02
C LEU A 125 44.40 -0.85 22.01
N PHE A 126 45.69 -0.59 21.94
CA PHE A 126 46.39 0.40 22.76
C PHE A 126 46.32 1.80 22.15
N LYS A 127 46.48 2.84 22.97
CA LYS A 127 46.51 4.24 22.48
C LYS A 127 47.64 4.50 21.48
N GLY A 128 48.71 3.69 21.50
CA GLY A 128 49.80 3.71 20.53
C GLY A 128 49.54 2.93 19.24
N GLY A 129 48.31 2.44 19.01
CA GLY A 129 47.91 1.72 17.80
C GLY A 129 48.31 0.24 17.74
N ALA A 130 49.16 -0.24 18.65
CA ALA A 130 49.42 -1.67 18.78
C ALA A 130 48.16 -2.44 19.18
N VAL A 131 48.06 -3.66 18.67
CA VAL A 131 46.93 -4.56 18.94
C VAL A 131 47.47 -5.93 19.33
N LEU A 132 46.97 -6.46 20.45
CA LEU A 132 47.39 -7.75 20.99
C LEU A 132 46.18 -8.58 21.42
N PHE A 133 46.30 -9.89 21.32
CA PHE A 133 45.34 -10.86 21.86
C PHE A 133 45.33 -10.82 23.38
N LEU A 134 44.15 -10.94 23.98
CA LEU A 134 43.96 -10.88 25.42
C LEU A 134 44.71 -12.03 26.11
N ASP A 135 44.67 -13.24 25.58
CA ASP A 135 45.39 -14.39 26.16
C ASP A 135 46.91 -14.16 26.18
N SER A 136 47.45 -13.55 25.13
CA SER A 136 48.87 -13.17 25.05
C SER A 136 49.23 -12.12 26.10
N LEU A 137 48.32 -11.18 26.36
CA LEU A 137 48.48 -10.15 27.39
C LEU A 137 48.35 -10.71 28.82
N LEU A 138 47.51 -11.72 29.03
CA LEU A 138 47.35 -12.35 30.33
C LEU A 138 48.55 -13.23 30.70
N ALA A 139 49.23 -13.81 29.71
CA ALA A 139 50.47 -14.55 29.91
C ALA A 139 51.64 -13.65 30.36
N ASP A 140 51.77 -12.46 29.77
CA ASP A 140 52.74 -11.44 30.18
C ASP A 140 52.15 -10.01 30.14
N PRO A 141 51.55 -9.53 31.25
CA PRO A 141 50.92 -8.20 31.31
C PRO A 141 51.90 -7.02 31.22
N GLN A 142 53.19 -7.25 31.49
CA GLN A 142 54.22 -6.21 31.53
C GLN A 142 55.11 -6.22 30.28
N GLN A 143 54.74 -6.97 29.24
CA GLN A 143 55.44 -6.98 27.97
C GLN A 143 55.56 -5.57 27.36
N GLU A 144 56.64 -5.33 26.61
CA GLU A 144 56.83 -4.07 25.90
C GLU A 144 55.85 -3.99 24.71
N ILE A 145 55.03 -2.93 24.71
CA ILE A 145 54.04 -2.69 23.67
C ILE A 145 54.61 -1.65 22.71
N GLY A 146 54.75 -2.04 21.43
CA GLY A 146 55.23 -1.14 20.38
C GLY A 146 54.30 0.05 20.14
N ASN A 147 54.85 1.16 19.67
CA ASN A 147 54.07 2.30 19.20
C ASN A 147 54.08 2.30 17.67
N ILE A 148 52.91 2.18 17.06
CA ILE A 148 52.72 2.17 15.59
C ILE A 148 52.40 3.58 15.09
N LEU A 149 51.81 4.42 15.95
CA LEU A 149 51.36 5.76 15.59
C LEU A 149 52.50 6.77 15.63
N SER A 150 52.47 7.74 14.71
CA SER A 150 53.39 8.88 14.74
C SER A 150 53.09 9.81 15.92
N ASP A 151 54.09 10.59 16.35
CA ASP A 151 53.94 11.53 17.45
C ASP A 151 52.82 12.54 17.20
N GLY A 152 51.84 12.58 18.12
CA GLY A 152 50.68 13.47 18.06
C GLY A 152 49.47 12.93 17.29
N GLU A 153 49.55 11.74 16.69
CA GLU A 153 48.38 11.05 16.13
C GLU A 153 47.48 10.51 17.26
N ARG A 154 46.16 10.69 17.15
CA ARG A 154 45.18 10.17 18.13
C ARG A 154 44.12 9.34 17.46
N ILE A 155 43.76 8.21 18.06
CA ILE A 155 42.66 7.35 17.59
C ILE A 155 41.33 8.04 17.89
N VAL A 156 40.48 8.18 16.87
CA VAL A 156 39.15 8.82 16.95
C VAL A 156 38.03 7.79 16.83
N TRP A 157 38.25 6.72 16.07
CA TRP A 157 37.28 5.66 15.85
C TRP A 157 37.96 4.30 15.71
N SER A 158 37.31 3.22 16.16
CA SER A 158 37.79 1.85 16.01
C SER A 158 36.64 0.85 16.03
N GLU A 159 36.72 -0.16 15.15
CA GLU A 159 35.77 -1.26 15.05
C GLU A 159 36.48 -2.55 14.57
N ILE A 160 35.90 -3.70 14.91
CA ILE A 160 36.39 -5.03 14.57
C ILE A 160 35.44 -5.72 13.59
N PHE A 161 36.00 -6.47 12.65
CA PHE A 161 35.27 -7.20 11.61
C PHE A 161 35.79 -8.62 11.49
N ALA A 162 34.93 -9.53 11.01
CA ALA A 162 35.34 -10.86 10.60
C ALA A 162 35.39 -10.92 9.06
N ASP A 163 36.56 -11.20 8.49
CA ASP A 163 36.74 -11.47 7.05
C ASP A 163 37.17 -12.93 6.86
N GLU A 164 36.37 -13.74 6.17
CA GLU A 164 36.61 -15.18 5.98
C GLU A 164 36.93 -15.96 7.29
N GLY A 165 36.39 -15.49 8.43
CA GLY A 165 36.62 -16.09 9.75
C GLY A 165 37.90 -15.62 10.48
N GLN A 166 38.65 -14.67 9.90
CA GLN A 166 39.79 -14.04 10.53
C GLN A 166 39.40 -12.68 11.13
N PRO A 167 39.92 -12.30 12.32
CA PRO A 167 39.69 -10.99 12.88
C PRO A 167 40.42 -9.92 12.05
N LEU A 168 39.75 -8.79 11.85
CA LEU A 168 40.28 -7.59 11.22
C LEU A 168 39.95 -6.40 12.11
N ILE A 169 40.95 -5.62 12.49
CA ILE A 169 40.74 -4.38 13.25
C ILE A 169 40.99 -3.18 12.35
N VAL A 170 40.04 -2.25 12.34
CA VAL A 170 40.18 -0.99 11.62
C VAL A 170 40.00 0.15 12.60
N TYR A 171 40.93 1.11 12.55
CA TYR A 171 40.82 2.33 13.34
C TYR A 171 41.22 3.56 12.52
N VAL A 172 40.58 4.69 12.85
CA VAL A 172 40.83 5.98 12.23
C VAL A 172 41.57 6.86 13.22
N THR A 173 42.67 7.46 12.79
CA THR A 173 43.43 8.44 13.57
C THR A 173 43.31 9.83 12.97
N GLN A 174 43.51 10.83 13.82
CA GLN A 174 43.59 12.23 13.45
C GLN A 174 44.96 12.79 13.83
N GLN A 175 45.58 13.49 12.88
CA GLN A 175 46.79 14.28 13.10
C GLN A 175 46.55 15.68 12.55
N LEU A 176 46.48 16.68 13.43
CA LEU A 176 46.12 18.05 13.07
C LEU A 176 44.77 18.09 12.32
N SER A 177 44.79 18.30 11.00
CA SER A 177 43.63 18.34 10.10
C SER A 177 43.54 17.14 9.15
N SER A 178 44.49 16.20 9.20
CA SER A 178 44.54 15.01 8.34
C SER A 178 44.04 13.78 9.09
N TYR A 179 43.38 12.88 8.36
CA TYR A 179 42.86 11.62 8.91
C TYR A 179 43.54 10.44 8.24
N PHE A 180 43.89 9.43 9.04
CA PHE A 180 44.49 8.19 8.55
C PHE A 180 43.64 6.99 8.96
N VAL A 181 43.54 6.01 8.08
CA VAL A 181 42.86 4.74 8.33
C VAL A 181 43.92 3.66 8.41
N TYR A 182 43.91 2.91 9.51
CA TYR A 182 44.78 1.77 9.71
C TYR A 182 43.95 0.49 9.66
N ILE A 183 44.39 -0.47 8.86
CA ILE A 183 43.77 -1.79 8.73
C ILE A 183 44.78 -2.81 9.23
N HIS A 184 44.44 -3.51 10.31
CA HIS A 184 45.29 -4.51 10.95
C HIS A 184 44.74 -5.91 10.71
N ASN A 185 45.45 -6.67 9.87
CA ASN A 185 45.20 -8.09 9.60
C ASN A 185 46.08 -8.95 10.50
N PHE A 186 45.61 -10.14 10.88
CA PHE A 186 46.35 -11.07 11.74
C PHE A 186 46.83 -12.36 11.03
N SER A 187 46.40 -12.59 9.78
CA SER A 187 46.78 -13.79 9.01
C SER A 187 46.99 -13.47 7.51
N PRO A 188 48.21 -13.06 7.08
CA PRO A 188 49.39 -12.78 7.89
C PRO A 188 49.27 -11.45 8.66
N VAL A 189 50.05 -11.28 9.74
CA VAL A 189 50.08 -10.03 10.51
C VAL A 189 50.59 -8.90 9.61
N CYS A 190 49.73 -7.93 9.32
CA CYS A 190 50.03 -6.81 8.43
C CYS A 190 49.22 -5.58 8.85
N VAL A 191 49.87 -4.42 8.89
CA VAL A 191 49.24 -3.13 9.14
C VAL A 191 49.37 -2.27 7.88
N CYS A 192 48.24 -1.86 7.32
CA CYS A 192 48.20 -0.94 6.18
C CYS A 192 47.75 0.44 6.64
N LYS A 193 48.49 1.50 6.27
CA LYS A 193 48.17 2.90 6.54
C LYS A 193 47.66 3.59 5.28
N TYR A 194 46.47 4.18 5.36
CA TYR A 194 45.86 4.96 4.30
C TYR A 194 45.64 6.40 4.76
N HIS A 195 45.97 7.37 3.91
CA HIS A 195 45.65 8.77 4.11
C HIS A 195 44.29 9.08 3.48
N LEU A 196 43.33 9.48 4.31
CA LEU A 196 41.97 9.81 3.89
C LEU A 196 41.90 11.28 3.49
N LYS A 197 41.76 11.55 2.19
CA LYS A 197 41.54 12.92 1.72
C LYS A 197 40.07 13.31 1.91
N PRO A 198 39.76 14.36 2.69
CA PRO A 198 38.40 14.86 2.82
C PRO A 198 37.90 15.43 1.47
N ASN A 199 36.61 15.24 1.20
CA ASN A 199 36.00 15.66 -0.06
C ASN A 199 35.71 17.18 -0.11
N THR A 200 35.58 17.82 1.06
CA THR A 200 35.35 19.27 1.20
C THR A 200 36.40 19.89 2.11
N GLU A 201 37.07 20.93 1.62
CA GLU A 201 38.07 21.66 2.40
C GLU A 201 37.44 22.28 3.66
N GLY A 202 38.07 22.06 4.81
CA GLY A 202 37.60 22.58 6.11
C GLY A 202 36.51 21.76 6.80
N SER A 203 36.07 20.63 6.22
CA SER A 203 35.14 19.70 6.88
C SER A 203 35.86 18.76 7.85
N THR A 204 35.24 18.48 8.99
CA THR A 204 35.73 17.55 10.02
C THR A 204 34.87 16.30 10.01
N ILE A 205 35.47 15.15 10.37
CA ILE A 205 34.73 13.90 10.52
C ILE A 205 33.97 13.95 11.85
N LEU A 206 32.66 13.74 11.82
CA LEU A 206 31.81 13.66 13.00
C LEU A 206 31.75 12.23 13.54
N ASP A 207 31.50 11.27 12.65
CA ASP A 207 31.45 9.85 13.00
C ASP A 207 31.77 8.95 11.80
N CYS A 208 32.12 7.71 12.07
CA CYS A 208 32.51 6.69 11.12
C CYS A 208 31.74 5.40 11.36
N SER A 209 31.48 4.65 10.30
CA SER A 209 31.03 3.26 10.42
C SER A 209 31.62 2.42 9.31
N GLY A 210 31.99 1.18 9.61
CA GLY A 210 32.62 0.28 8.65
C GLY A 210 31.78 -0.93 8.32
N SER A 211 32.00 -1.51 7.15
CA SER A 211 31.55 -2.86 6.80
C SER A 211 32.60 -3.55 5.93
N VAL A 212 32.71 -4.88 6.00
CA VAL A 212 33.63 -5.66 5.17
C VAL A 212 32.82 -6.58 4.26
N LYS A 213 33.12 -6.56 2.97
CA LYS A 213 32.52 -7.47 1.99
C LYS A 213 33.56 -7.88 0.95
N SER A 214 33.71 -9.19 0.74
CA SER A 214 34.59 -9.75 -0.30
C SER A 214 36.01 -9.17 -0.29
N LYS A 215 36.66 -9.13 0.88
CA LYS A 215 38.03 -8.56 1.08
C LYS A 215 38.17 -7.07 0.78
N ILE A 216 37.05 -6.34 0.75
CA ILE A 216 37.02 -4.89 0.63
C ILE A 216 36.34 -4.34 1.89
N PHE A 217 37.09 -3.55 2.64
CA PHE A 217 36.56 -2.77 3.75
C PHE A 217 35.97 -1.47 3.20
N THR A 218 34.73 -1.18 3.55
CA THR A 218 34.05 0.05 3.16
C THR A 218 33.83 0.91 4.40
N LEU A 219 34.45 2.08 4.43
CA LEU A 219 34.23 3.09 5.46
C LEU A 219 33.17 4.08 5.00
N LEU A 220 32.13 4.28 5.80
CA LEU A 220 31.28 5.45 5.71
C LEU A 220 31.76 6.51 6.70
N THR A 221 31.82 7.74 6.22
CA THR A 221 32.25 8.91 6.99
C THR A 221 31.19 9.99 6.92
N LEU A 222 30.73 10.43 8.09
CA LEU A 222 29.84 11.58 8.22
C LEU A 222 30.69 12.85 8.43
N TYR A 223 30.59 13.79 7.51
CA TYR A 223 31.30 15.08 7.59
C TYR A 223 30.41 16.17 8.18
N SER A 224 31.04 17.17 8.81
CA SER A 224 30.35 18.37 9.33
C SER A 224 29.64 19.22 8.25
N SER A 225 29.95 18.99 6.98
CA SER A 225 29.21 19.55 5.83
C SER A 225 27.83 18.91 5.62
N GLY A 226 27.49 17.86 6.39
CA GLY A 226 26.31 17.04 6.18
C GLY A 226 26.45 16.01 5.05
N GLN A 227 27.64 15.87 4.47
CA GLN A 227 27.89 14.86 3.45
C GLN A 227 28.26 13.52 4.10
N VAL A 228 27.61 12.44 3.67
CA VAL A 228 28.04 11.07 3.99
C VAL A 228 28.82 10.55 2.80
N CYS A 229 30.08 10.20 3.00
CA CYS A 229 30.94 9.66 1.97
C CYS A 229 31.27 8.19 2.24
N GLN A 230 31.44 7.43 1.16
CA GLN A 230 31.87 6.05 1.15
C GLN A 230 33.30 5.95 0.63
N THR A 231 34.15 5.20 1.33
CA THR A 231 35.55 5.00 0.94
C THR A 231 35.89 3.52 1.00
N PRO A 232 36.13 2.85 -0.14
CA PRO A 232 36.54 1.45 -0.17
C PRO A 232 38.06 1.32 0.02
N PHE A 233 38.46 0.33 0.80
CA PHE A 233 39.84 -0.04 1.09
C PHE A 233 40.05 -1.52 0.81
N PRO A 234 41.06 -1.91 0.03
CA PRO A 234 41.37 -3.32 -0.17
C PRO A 234 42.01 -3.90 1.11
N VAL A 235 41.51 -5.06 1.57
CA VAL A 235 42.01 -5.77 2.77
C VAL A 235 43.19 -6.70 2.43
N SER A 236 43.55 -6.83 1.14
CA SER A 236 44.66 -7.68 0.71
C SER A 236 46.00 -7.28 1.36
N PRO A 237 46.86 -8.25 1.72
CA PRO A 237 48.23 -7.97 2.15
C PRO A 237 48.99 -7.37 0.97
N ILE A 238 49.39 -6.11 1.08
CA ILE A 238 50.21 -5.46 0.06
C ILE A 238 51.43 -4.86 0.75
N ASP A 239 52.55 -4.84 0.03
CA ASP A 239 53.87 -4.44 0.50
C ASP A 239 53.84 -3.23 1.44
N GLN A 240 54.50 -3.42 2.57
CA GLN A 240 54.70 -2.45 3.64
C GLN A 240 55.34 -1.16 3.05
N GLU A 241 55.00 -0.02 3.66
CA GLU A 241 55.70 1.27 3.56
C GLU A 241 55.17 2.37 2.61
N THR A 242 54.14 2.15 1.78
CA THR A 242 53.57 3.29 1.01
C THR A 242 52.29 3.83 1.62
N GLU A 243 52.35 5.05 2.18
CA GLU A 243 51.15 5.81 2.53
C GLU A 243 50.29 5.99 1.28
N ARG A 244 49.12 5.35 1.27
CA ARG A 244 48.20 5.43 0.14
C ARG A 244 47.16 6.48 0.37
N VAL A 245 47.07 7.41 -0.56
CA VAL A 245 46.02 8.39 -0.58
C VAL A 245 44.75 7.76 -1.16
N VAL A 246 43.67 7.78 -0.40
CA VAL A 246 42.34 7.35 -0.85
C VAL A 246 41.38 8.53 -0.76
N THR A 247 40.55 8.69 -1.79
CA THR A 247 39.57 9.77 -1.88
C THR A 247 38.19 9.25 -1.49
N ALA A 248 37.52 9.97 -0.58
CA ALA A 248 36.16 9.64 -0.18
C ALA A 248 35.15 9.96 -1.30
N LEU A 249 34.28 9.00 -1.64
CA LEU A 249 33.24 9.18 -2.66
C LEU A 249 31.94 9.66 -2.01
N PRO A 250 31.31 10.74 -2.48
CA PRO A 250 30.06 11.22 -1.89
C PRO A 250 28.92 10.22 -2.15
N LEU A 251 28.21 9.84 -1.10
CA LEU A 251 27.11 8.87 -1.16
C LEU A 251 25.74 9.53 -0.90
N LEU A 252 25.62 10.31 0.18
CA LEU A 252 24.40 11.02 0.55
C LEU A 252 24.72 12.47 0.92
N GLN A 253 23.81 13.38 0.59
CA GLN A 253 23.84 14.74 1.10
C GLN A 253 22.70 14.91 2.11
N LEU A 254 23.04 14.98 3.39
CA LEU A 254 22.11 15.31 4.46
C LEU A 254 21.90 16.83 4.48
N SER A 255 20.79 17.24 5.11
CA SER A 255 20.34 18.63 5.10
C SER A 255 21.26 19.53 5.93
N GLY A 256 22.01 20.41 5.25
CA GLY A 256 22.80 21.51 5.84
C GLY A 256 24.06 21.08 6.58
N PRO A 257 24.89 22.05 7.02
CA PRO A 257 26.02 21.78 7.91
C PRO A 257 25.50 21.23 9.23
N ILE A 258 26.16 20.19 9.73
CA ILE A 258 25.80 19.46 10.94
C ILE A 258 26.91 19.71 11.97
N GLU A 259 26.53 20.14 13.17
CA GLU A 259 27.48 20.31 14.27
C GLU A 259 27.76 18.97 14.96
N VAL A 260 26.73 18.13 15.13
CA VAL A 260 26.87 16.81 15.77
C VAL A 260 25.96 15.78 15.10
N GLY A 261 26.48 14.57 14.91
CA GLY A 261 25.72 13.44 14.38
C GLY A 261 26.50 12.14 14.53
N ALA A 262 25.76 11.03 14.52
CA ALA A 262 26.29 9.67 14.59
C ALA A 262 25.77 8.83 13.42
N LEU A 263 26.55 7.84 13.03
CA LEU A 263 26.33 7.01 11.86
C LEU A 263 26.57 5.55 12.19
N LYS A 264 25.65 4.66 11.78
CA LYS A 264 25.87 3.21 11.91
C LYS A 264 25.32 2.44 10.72
N PHE A 265 26.12 1.52 10.18
CA PHE A 265 25.65 0.50 9.24
C PHE A 265 24.61 -0.41 9.92
N LEU A 266 23.48 -0.64 9.24
CA LEU A 266 22.46 -1.61 9.68
C LEU A 266 22.57 -2.92 8.92
N ASP A 267 22.77 -2.83 7.61
CA ASP A 267 23.03 -3.94 6.70
C ASP A 267 23.85 -3.44 5.49
N GLU A 268 23.96 -4.24 4.43
CA GLU A 268 24.71 -3.90 3.22
C GLU A 268 24.19 -2.67 2.45
N SER A 269 22.92 -2.33 2.65
CA SER A 269 22.16 -1.35 1.87
C SER A 269 21.44 -0.28 2.70
N HIS A 270 21.46 -0.39 4.03
CA HIS A 270 20.80 0.51 4.95
C HIS A 270 21.77 1.06 5.99
N VAL A 271 21.62 2.37 6.24
CA VAL A 271 22.43 3.12 7.19
C VAL A 271 21.53 3.94 8.09
N ALA A 272 21.77 3.87 9.39
CA ALA A 272 21.14 4.73 10.38
C ALA A 272 21.99 5.99 10.58
N VAL A 273 21.34 7.14 10.54
CA VAL A 273 21.92 8.45 10.80
C VAL A 273 21.14 9.09 11.92
N LEU A 274 21.81 9.36 13.04
CA LEU A 274 21.29 10.20 14.11
C LEU A 274 21.87 11.60 13.92
N MET A 275 21.02 12.58 13.67
CA MET A 275 21.45 13.96 13.50
C MET A 275 20.45 14.92 14.10
N GLN A 276 20.92 16.12 14.46
CA GLN A 276 20.01 17.19 14.83
C GLN A 276 19.40 17.80 13.55
N SER A 277 18.06 17.85 13.51
CA SER A 277 17.35 18.46 12.39
C SER A 277 17.56 19.98 12.38
N PRO A 278 18.02 20.58 11.26
CA PRO A 278 18.28 22.03 11.20
C PRO A 278 16.99 22.87 11.27
N SER A 279 15.84 22.32 10.86
CA SER A 279 14.56 23.04 10.80
C SER A 279 13.79 23.03 12.11
N THR A 280 13.87 21.94 12.87
CA THR A 280 13.08 21.73 14.09
C THR A 280 13.91 21.76 15.37
N GLN A 281 15.25 21.77 15.26
CA GLN A 281 16.20 21.61 16.37
C GLN A 281 15.97 20.37 17.24
N LYS A 282 15.23 19.39 16.73
CA LYS A 282 14.98 18.10 17.37
C LYS A 282 15.97 17.07 16.88
N ASP A 283 16.29 16.11 17.73
CA ASP A 283 17.13 14.97 17.36
C ASP A 283 16.29 14.03 16.48
N CYS A 284 16.84 13.66 15.33
CA CYS A 284 16.17 12.83 14.33
C CYS A 284 17.03 11.60 14.06
N LEU A 285 16.46 10.42 14.29
CA LEU A 285 17.01 9.15 13.86
C LEU A 285 16.38 8.79 12.52
N SER A 286 17.20 8.64 11.48
CA SER A 286 16.75 8.35 10.12
C SER A 286 17.45 7.13 9.57
N ILE A 287 16.70 6.29 8.84
CA ILE A 287 17.26 5.15 8.09
C ILE A 287 17.24 5.48 6.61
N TRP A 288 18.42 5.43 6.01
CA TRP A 288 18.68 5.71 4.60
C TRP A 288 19.03 4.43 3.87
N ASN A 289 18.54 4.31 2.64
CA ASN A 289 18.97 3.29 1.70
C ASN A 289 20.17 3.81 0.90
N THR A 290 21.32 3.16 0.99
CA THR A 290 22.53 3.54 0.27
C THR A 290 22.49 3.16 -1.20
N THR A 291 21.78 2.10 -1.57
CA THR A 291 21.67 1.61 -2.96
C THR A 291 20.83 2.55 -3.83
N PHE A 292 19.71 3.03 -3.30
CA PHE A 292 18.77 3.92 -4.00
C PHE A 292 18.90 5.38 -3.56
N GLN A 293 19.74 5.68 -2.56
CA GLN A 293 19.94 7.01 -1.99
C GLN A 293 18.63 7.66 -1.49
N THR A 294 17.75 6.85 -0.89
CA THR A 294 16.43 7.30 -0.44
C THR A 294 16.29 7.21 1.08
N LEU A 295 15.62 8.21 1.66
CA LEU A 295 15.16 8.15 3.05
C LEU A 295 13.98 7.18 3.14
N GLN A 296 14.08 6.15 3.98
CA GLN A 296 13.00 5.16 4.15
C GLN A 296 12.10 5.50 5.34
N THR A 297 12.70 5.83 6.48
CA THR A 297 11.97 6.17 7.69
C THR A 297 12.77 7.15 8.55
N ALA A 298 12.06 7.96 9.33
CA ALA A 298 12.63 8.90 10.26
C ALA A 298 11.78 8.97 11.52
N CYS A 299 12.43 8.97 12.68
CA CYS A 299 11.84 9.15 13.99
C CYS A 299 12.43 10.42 14.62
N ASN A 300 11.57 11.36 15.00
CA ASN A 300 11.98 12.57 15.69
C ASN A 300 11.76 12.42 17.18
N PHE A 301 12.78 12.70 17.98
CA PHE A 301 12.62 12.72 19.43
C PHE A 301 12.01 14.05 19.89
N PRO A 302 11.09 14.04 20.86
CA PRO A 302 10.26 15.20 21.20
C PRO A 302 11.02 16.32 21.93
N GLN A 303 12.12 16.00 22.63
CA GLN A 303 12.94 16.94 23.39
C GLN A 303 14.30 17.13 22.73
N LYS A 304 14.89 18.32 22.90
CA LYS A 304 16.25 18.63 22.45
C LYS A 304 17.25 18.05 23.43
N THR A 305 18.21 17.25 22.96
CA THR A 305 19.40 16.94 23.77
C THR A 305 20.24 18.22 23.90
N SER A 306 20.55 18.64 25.12
CA SER A 306 21.41 19.82 25.32
C SER A 306 22.82 19.47 24.82
N ALA A 307 23.21 20.07 23.70
CA ALA A 307 24.45 19.82 22.97
C ALA A 307 25.74 20.09 23.76
N GLN A 308 25.65 20.58 25.01
CA GLN A 308 26.83 20.94 25.80
C GLN A 308 27.45 19.76 26.56
N HIS A 309 26.76 18.63 26.73
CA HIS A 309 27.22 17.57 27.66
C HIS A 309 26.98 16.12 27.24
N ILE A 310 26.46 15.83 26.04
CA ILE A 310 26.25 14.44 25.58
C ILE A 310 26.73 14.30 24.14
N LEU A 311 27.73 13.44 23.93
CA LEU A 311 28.19 13.03 22.60
C LEU A 311 27.03 12.30 21.88
N PHE A 312 26.71 12.70 20.64
CA PHE A 312 25.79 11.92 19.82
C PHE A 312 26.47 10.61 19.50
N GLN A 313 25.97 9.52 20.07
CA GLN A 313 26.47 8.17 19.87
C GLN A 313 25.30 7.27 19.47
N LEU A 314 25.59 6.30 18.61
CA LEU A 314 24.61 5.37 18.08
C LEU A 314 25.20 3.96 18.14
N TRP A 315 24.58 3.08 18.92
CA TRP A 315 24.94 1.67 18.96
C TRP A 315 23.89 0.82 18.28
N CYS A 316 24.32 -0.30 17.71
CA CYS A 316 23.46 -1.27 17.05
C CYS A 316 23.77 -2.66 17.59
N SER A 317 22.73 -3.36 18.08
CA SER A 317 22.82 -4.76 18.52
C SER A 317 21.45 -5.41 18.34
N ASP A 318 21.42 -6.62 17.79
CA ASP A 318 20.22 -7.45 17.59
C ASP A 318 19.00 -6.73 16.98
N ASN A 319 19.18 -6.04 15.85
CA ASN A 319 18.14 -5.25 15.18
C ASN A 319 17.51 -4.15 16.05
N LYS A 320 18.25 -3.65 17.04
CA LYS A 320 17.87 -2.54 17.91
C LYS A 320 18.95 -1.48 17.90
N LEU A 321 18.51 -0.23 17.80
CA LEU A 321 19.36 0.94 17.90
C LEU A 321 19.27 1.52 19.31
N TYR A 322 20.42 1.82 19.91
CA TYR A 322 20.51 2.42 21.23
C TYR A 322 20.98 3.86 21.08
N VAL A 323 20.15 4.79 21.56
CA VAL A 323 20.37 6.24 21.43
C VAL A 323 20.34 6.87 22.82
N PRO A 324 21.40 7.56 23.26
CA PRO A 324 21.34 8.38 24.45
C PRO A 324 20.54 9.65 24.13
N HIS A 325 19.37 9.81 24.76
CA HIS A 325 18.49 10.96 24.56
C HIS A 325 18.08 11.58 25.90
N GLY A 326 18.48 12.84 26.12
CA GLY A 326 18.23 13.53 27.38
C GLY A 326 18.85 12.81 28.58
N LYS A 327 18.01 12.34 29.51
CA LYS A 327 18.42 11.59 30.71
C LYS A 327 18.11 10.09 30.59
N ALA A 328 18.01 9.56 29.38
CA ALA A 328 17.60 8.18 29.16
C ALA A 328 18.37 7.55 28.01
N LEU A 329 18.64 6.25 28.14
CA LEU A 329 19.03 5.41 27.01
C LEU A 329 17.75 4.86 26.36
N VAL A 330 17.51 5.25 25.12
CA VAL A 330 16.33 4.86 24.35
C VAL A 330 16.70 3.75 23.37
N VAL A 331 15.85 2.74 23.30
CA VAL A 331 15.96 1.60 22.38
C VAL A 331 14.94 1.77 21.28
N VAL A 332 15.39 1.71 20.04
CA VAL A 332 14.56 1.81 18.84
C VAL A 332 14.73 0.53 18.02
N PRO A 333 13.79 -0.42 18.10
CA PRO A 333 13.82 -1.60 17.25
C PRO A 333 13.61 -1.22 15.78
N TYR A 334 14.34 -1.86 14.88
CA TYR A 334 14.21 -1.64 13.45
C TYR A 334 14.05 -2.96 12.70
N ILE A 335 13.38 -2.90 11.55
CA ILE A 335 13.25 -4.01 10.62
C ILE A 335 13.81 -3.53 9.30
N CYS A 336 14.80 -4.24 8.76
CA CYS A 336 15.37 -3.99 7.43
C CYS A 336 15.00 -5.15 6.50
N GLU A 337 14.14 -4.90 5.52
CA GLU A 337 13.91 -5.85 4.43
C GLU A 337 14.94 -5.64 3.31
N VAL A 338 15.19 -6.66 2.50
CA VAL A 338 16.08 -6.59 1.34
C VAL A 338 15.67 -5.43 0.42
N SER A 339 16.65 -4.61 0.05
CA SER A 339 16.49 -3.46 -0.84
C SER A 339 16.03 -3.89 -2.23
N CYS A 340 14.73 -3.75 -2.52
CA CYS A 340 14.18 -3.96 -3.85
C CYS A 340 13.37 -2.75 -4.33
N LEU A 341 13.27 -2.57 -5.65
CA LEU A 341 12.53 -1.45 -6.25
C LEU A 341 11.06 -1.42 -5.80
N ALA A 342 10.42 -2.59 -5.64
CA ALA A 342 9.04 -2.69 -5.15
C ALA A 342 8.87 -2.14 -3.72
N SER A 343 9.90 -2.31 -2.89
CA SER A 343 9.90 -1.82 -1.51
C SER A 343 10.13 -0.32 -1.40
N VAL A 344 10.96 0.25 -2.28
CA VAL A 344 11.20 1.70 -2.36
C VAL A 344 9.99 2.43 -2.96
N LEU A 345 9.28 1.80 -3.90
CA LEU A 345 8.07 2.37 -4.53
C LEU A 345 6.79 2.17 -3.70
N GLY A 346 6.88 1.61 -2.49
CA GLY A 346 5.73 1.41 -1.58
C GLY A 346 4.73 0.34 -2.02
N LYS A 347 5.06 -0.47 -3.03
CA LYS A 347 4.20 -1.55 -3.55
C LYS A 347 4.27 -2.84 -2.73
N SER A 348 5.29 -2.99 -1.90
CA SER A 348 5.48 -4.16 -1.03
C SER A 348 4.85 -4.02 0.35
N ARG A 349 4.00 -3.01 0.59
CA ARG A 349 3.11 -3.01 1.75
C ARG A 349 2.14 -4.18 1.59
N ASN A 350 2.56 -5.34 2.07
CA ASN A 350 1.65 -6.43 2.37
C ASN A 350 0.58 -5.86 3.31
N ILE A 351 -0.65 -6.20 2.97
CA ILE A 351 -1.87 -5.90 3.69
C ILE A 351 -1.82 -6.71 5.00
N GLU A 352 -0.96 -6.32 5.93
CA GLU A 352 -1.23 -6.63 7.32
C GLU A 352 -2.32 -5.64 7.74
N THR A 353 -3.50 -6.20 7.88
CA THR A 353 -4.70 -5.57 8.41
C THR A 353 -4.46 -5.24 9.88
N SER A 354 -3.66 -4.22 10.16
CA SER A 354 -3.62 -3.59 11.47
C SER A 354 -4.88 -2.75 11.65
N GLU A 355 -5.80 -3.32 12.41
CA GLU A 355 -6.84 -2.72 13.25
C GLU A 355 -7.20 -1.23 13.02
N ASN A 356 -8.48 -1.01 12.70
CA ASN A 356 -9.19 0.27 12.79
C ASN A 356 -8.48 1.47 12.16
N VAL A 357 -8.42 1.50 10.83
CA VAL A 357 -8.32 2.79 10.14
C VAL A 357 -9.66 3.52 10.35
N PRO A 358 -9.69 4.69 11.01
CA PRO A 358 -10.92 5.46 11.11
C PRO A 358 -11.30 5.89 9.68
N PHE A 359 -12.53 5.57 9.27
CA PHE A 359 -13.09 6.05 8.02
C PHE A 359 -13.04 7.59 8.00
N VAL A 360 -12.20 8.14 7.12
CA VAL A 360 -12.14 9.58 6.88
C VAL A 360 -13.25 9.92 5.87
N ASN A 361 -14.30 10.58 6.37
CA ASN A 361 -15.36 11.11 5.52
C ASN A 361 -14.90 12.43 4.87
N TRP A 362 -14.56 12.37 3.58
CA TRP A 362 -14.15 13.52 2.76
C TRP A 362 -15.27 14.56 2.58
N GLY A 363 -16.53 14.23 2.88
CA GLY A 363 -17.67 15.14 2.82
C GLY A 363 -17.62 16.31 3.81
N LYS A 364 -16.75 16.25 4.84
CA LYS A 364 -16.53 17.38 5.77
C LYS A 364 -15.61 18.47 5.20
N LEU A 365 -14.88 18.21 4.11
CA LEU A 365 -13.89 19.15 3.58
C LEU A 365 -14.43 20.08 2.49
N VAL A 366 -15.63 19.83 1.96
CA VAL A 366 -16.22 20.65 0.90
C VAL A 366 -17.15 21.70 1.52
N GLY A 367 -16.57 22.86 1.83
CA GLY A 367 -17.24 24.14 1.70
C GLY A 367 -18.23 24.54 2.80
N LYS A 368 -17.70 25.07 3.91
CA LYS A 368 -18.24 26.28 4.54
C LYS A 368 -17.13 26.94 5.36
N ASN A 369 -16.78 28.17 4.97
CA ASN A 369 -15.92 29.06 5.73
C ASN A 369 -16.40 29.12 7.18
N LEU A 370 -15.63 28.57 8.11
CA LEU A 370 -15.87 28.72 9.54
C LEU A 370 -14.94 29.80 10.06
N GLU A 371 -15.51 31.01 10.14
CA GLU A 371 -15.00 32.06 11.02
C GLU A 371 -14.82 31.49 12.42
N VAL A 372 -13.62 31.71 12.96
CA VAL A 372 -13.24 31.36 14.32
C VAL A 372 -14.13 32.11 15.31
N LYS A 373 -15.04 31.40 15.96
CA LYS A 373 -15.56 31.80 17.27
C LYS A 373 -15.03 30.85 18.33
N GLN A 374 -14.13 31.40 19.14
CA GLN A 374 -13.65 30.82 20.38
C GLN A 374 -14.83 30.46 21.28
N SER A 375 -14.86 29.22 21.76
CA SER A 375 -15.56 28.89 23.00
C SER A 375 -14.63 28.11 23.91
N ASN A 376 -14.27 28.78 25.01
CA ASN A 376 -13.61 28.19 26.16
C ASN A 376 -14.55 27.17 26.81
N SER A 377 -14.07 25.97 27.09
CA SER A 377 -14.20 25.34 28.41
C SER A 377 -13.44 24.02 28.43
N GLY A 378 -12.45 23.94 29.34
CA GLY A 378 -11.80 22.69 29.69
C GLY A 378 -12.69 21.85 30.60
N ALA A 379 -12.75 20.55 30.37
CA ALA A 379 -13.05 19.57 31.40
C ALA A 379 -12.57 18.17 30.98
N ARG A 380 -11.46 17.78 31.59
CA ARG A 380 -10.88 16.43 31.60
C ARG A 380 -11.80 15.49 32.40
N LYS A 381 -12.38 14.45 31.78
CA LYS A 381 -13.02 13.31 32.48
C LYS A 381 -12.63 12.03 31.73
N LYS A 382 -11.60 11.29 32.17
CA LYS A 382 -11.64 10.18 33.15
C LYS A 382 -12.78 9.19 32.88
N THR A 383 -12.42 8.13 32.15
CA THR A 383 -13.12 6.85 31.99
C THR A 383 -13.37 6.22 33.37
N ARG A 384 -14.60 5.82 33.65
CA ARG A 384 -14.96 4.91 34.74
C ARG A 384 -16.04 3.96 34.24
N ASP A 385 -15.71 2.68 34.27
CA ASP A 385 -16.63 1.56 34.05
C ASP A 385 -17.75 1.57 35.09
N ILE A 386 -19.00 1.42 34.66
CA ILE A 386 -20.13 1.09 35.54
C ILE A 386 -20.95 -0.04 34.91
N LYS A 387 -21.05 -1.13 35.70
CA LYS A 387 -21.86 -2.32 35.46
C LYS A 387 -23.37 -2.03 35.50
N THR A 388 -24.09 -2.83 34.75
CA THR A 388 -25.54 -2.90 34.56
C THR A 388 -26.35 -3.15 35.83
N ASN A 389 -27.49 -2.43 35.99
CA ASN A 389 -28.76 -2.99 36.48
C ASN A 389 -29.96 -2.04 36.29
N GLY A 390 -31.10 -2.56 35.78
CA GLY A 390 -32.48 -2.14 36.13
C GLY A 390 -33.13 -0.90 35.50
N ASN A 391 -33.84 -1.10 34.38
CA ASN A 391 -35.10 -0.51 33.82
C ASN A 391 -35.92 0.57 34.61
N PRO A 392 -36.93 1.25 33.99
CA PRO A 392 -36.91 2.24 32.91
C PRO A 392 -37.59 3.59 33.31
N GLY A 393 -37.30 4.69 32.60
CA GLY A 393 -38.04 5.95 32.80
C GLY A 393 -37.68 7.04 31.80
N ASN A 394 -38.60 7.28 30.86
CA ASN A 394 -38.78 8.40 29.93
C ASN A 394 -37.77 9.57 29.94
N GLY A 395 -37.13 9.79 28.79
CA GLY A 395 -36.41 11.02 28.46
C GLY A 395 -35.90 10.99 27.02
N THR A 396 -36.59 11.70 26.14
CA THR A 396 -36.27 11.96 24.73
C THR A 396 -34.90 12.61 24.54
N GLU A 397 -33.98 11.91 23.90
CA GLU A 397 -32.84 12.45 23.12
C GLU A 397 -32.29 11.32 22.22
N CYS A 398 -32.66 11.31 20.93
CA CYS A 398 -32.22 10.31 19.96
C CYS A 398 -30.73 10.51 19.60
N THR A 399 -29.84 9.84 20.33
CA THR A 399 -28.44 9.64 19.92
C THR A 399 -28.29 8.19 19.46
N LEU A 400 -28.43 7.93 18.16
CA LEU A 400 -28.38 6.57 17.59
C LEU A 400 -26.93 6.09 17.43
N TYR A 401 -26.39 5.50 18.50
CA TYR A 401 -25.22 4.58 18.46
C TYR A 401 -25.71 3.12 18.28
N PRO A 402 -24.85 2.19 17.82
CA PRO A 402 -25.28 1.02 17.04
C PRO A 402 -26.18 0.10 17.87
N LEU A 403 -27.43 -0.03 17.42
CA LEU A 403 -28.38 -0.98 17.97
C LEU A 403 -27.93 -2.40 17.61
N ASP A 404 -27.82 -3.27 18.62
CA ASP A 404 -27.67 -4.71 18.44
C ASP A 404 -29.00 -5.28 17.90
N VAL A 405 -29.15 -5.26 16.57
CA VAL A 405 -30.31 -5.82 15.84
C VAL A 405 -30.35 -7.36 15.91
N GLN A 406 -29.35 -8.00 16.52
CA GLN A 406 -29.15 -9.45 16.55
C GLN A 406 -30.26 -10.26 17.24
N ASN A 407 -31.21 -9.63 17.95
CA ASN A 407 -32.28 -10.32 18.69
C ASN A 407 -33.69 -9.76 18.40
N MET A 408 -33.90 -9.04 17.29
CA MET A 408 -35.17 -8.33 17.03
C MET A 408 -36.15 -9.16 16.19
N SER A 409 -37.42 -9.22 16.62
CA SER A 409 -38.51 -9.86 15.86
C SER A 409 -38.87 -9.06 14.59
N GLN A 410 -39.48 -9.70 13.58
CA GLN A 410 -39.79 -9.05 12.29
C GLN A 410 -40.64 -7.78 12.45
N ALA A 411 -41.64 -7.79 13.33
CA ALA A 411 -42.50 -6.63 13.60
C ALA A 411 -41.73 -5.46 14.27
N GLN A 412 -40.73 -5.76 15.11
CA GLN A 412 -39.90 -4.73 15.74
C GLN A 412 -38.92 -4.11 14.74
N THR A 413 -38.40 -4.90 13.80
CA THR A 413 -37.55 -4.42 12.71
C THR A 413 -38.32 -3.47 11.78
N GLU A 414 -39.57 -3.78 11.44
CA GLU A 414 -40.40 -2.90 10.61
C GLU A 414 -40.66 -1.54 11.26
N VAL A 415 -40.94 -1.51 12.57
CA VAL A 415 -41.13 -0.25 13.31
C VAL A 415 -39.85 0.58 13.35
N LEU A 416 -38.69 -0.05 13.54
CA LEU A 416 -37.40 0.65 13.52
C LEU A 416 -37.09 1.26 12.14
N VAL A 417 -37.32 0.52 11.06
CA VAL A 417 -37.11 1.03 9.69
C VAL A 417 -38.06 2.20 9.40
N GLN A 418 -39.33 2.12 9.81
CA GLN A 418 -40.26 3.23 9.67
C GLN A 418 -39.83 4.47 10.48
N GLN A 419 -39.32 4.29 11.70
CA GLN A 419 -38.78 5.39 12.51
C GLN A 419 -37.54 6.03 11.88
N LEU A 420 -36.67 5.24 11.26
CA LEU A 420 -35.49 5.73 10.54
C LEU A 420 -35.86 6.54 9.30
N LEU A 421 -36.85 6.09 8.54
CA LEU A 421 -37.36 6.80 7.36
C LEU A 421 -38.08 8.11 7.71
N LEU A 422 -38.57 8.27 8.94
CA LEU A 422 -39.18 9.51 9.45
C LEU A 422 -38.14 10.51 10.01
N GLY A 423 -36.91 10.06 10.28
CA GLY A 423 -35.80 10.92 10.68
C GLY A 423 -35.33 11.81 9.54
N LYS A 424 -34.95 13.06 9.83
CA LYS A 424 -34.40 13.97 8.80
C LYS A 424 -33.14 13.35 8.17
N GLU A 425 -32.93 13.59 6.88
CA GLU A 425 -31.75 13.17 6.12
C GLU A 425 -30.47 13.85 6.64
N ASP A 426 -29.94 13.38 7.76
CA ASP A 426 -28.64 13.79 8.27
C ASP A 426 -27.51 13.10 7.49
N THR A 427 -26.31 13.71 7.47
CA THR A 427 -25.13 13.15 6.78
C THR A 427 -24.70 11.76 7.28
N ASP A 428 -25.15 11.36 8.47
CA ASP A 428 -24.90 10.05 9.07
C ASP A 428 -25.98 9.00 8.72
N PHE A 429 -27.01 9.38 7.95
CA PHE A 429 -28.10 8.50 7.54
C PHE A 429 -27.60 7.34 6.67
N GLN A 430 -26.70 7.58 5.70
CA GLN A 430 -26.15 6.51 4.85
C GLN A 430 -25.37 5.47 5.65
N VAL A 431 -24.56 5.91 6.62
CA VAL A 431 -23.77 5.03 7.48
C VAL A 431 -24.67 4.23 8.41
N THR A 432 -25.71 4.86 8.96
CA THR A 432 -26.67 4.22 9.85
C THR A 432 -27.48 3.17 9.11
N VAL A 433 -28.01 3.50 7.93
CA VAL A 433 -28.72 2.57 7.05
C VAL A 433 -27.83 1.41 6.62
N GLY A 434 -26.56 1.69 6.26
CA GLY A 434 -25.57 0.67 5.92
C GLY A 434 -25.32 -0.31 7.07
N LYS A 435 -25.05 0.19 8.29
CA LYS A 435 -24.80 -0.64 9.47
C LYS A 435 -26.01 -1.49 9.87
N ILE A 436 -27.21 -0.92 9.79
CA ILE A 436 -28.45 -1.65 10.09
C ILE A 436 -28.69 -2.75 9.06
N THR A 437 -28.49 -2.45 7.77
CA THR A 437 -28.62 -3.44 6.69
C THR A 437 -27.60 -4.57 6.85
N GLN A 438 -26.33 -4.26 7.16
CA GLN A 438 -25.31 -5.28 7.46
C GLN A 438 -25.72 -6.15 8.65
N SER A 439 -26.23 -5.56 9.72
CA SER A 439 -26.66 -6.30 10.92
C SER A 439 -27.85 -7.22 10.62
N LEU A 440 -28.82 -6.73 9.84
CA LEU A 440 -29.97 -7.51 9.38
C LEU A 440 -29.56 -8.67 8.47
N VAL A 441 -28.65 -8.44 7.52
CA VAL A 441 -28.14 -9.49 6.62
C VAL A 441 -27.39 -10.56 7.42
N LYS A 442 -26.53 -10.17 8.36
CA LYS A 442 -25.86 -11.11 9.27
C LYS A 442 -26.84 -11.94 10.08
N HIS A 443 -27.93 -11.34 10.56
CA HIS A 443 -28.99 -12.07 11.26
C HIS A 443 -29.74 -13.04 10.34
N CYS A 444 -30.02 -12.66 9.09
CA CYS A 444 -30.64 -13.55 8.09
C CYS A 444 -29.74 -14.72 7.69
N MET A 445 -28.41 -14.53 7.70
CA MET A 445 -27.43 -15.59 7.49
C MET A 445 -27.36 -16.55 8.70
N ALA A 446 -27.53 -16.04 9.91
CA ALA A 446 -27.51 -16.83 11.15
C ALA A 446 -28.81 -17.63 11.38
N ASP A 447 -29.98 -17.05 11.08
CA ASP A 447 -31.28 -17.73 11.17
C ASP A 447 -31.96 -17.83 9.79
N PRO A 448 -31.99 -19.02 9.15
CA PRO A 448 -32.58 -19.18 7.83
C PRO A 448 -34.10 -19.01 7.79
N LYS A 449 -34.80 -19.05 8.94
CA LYS A 449 -36.26 -18.81 9.04
C LYS A 449 -36.60 -17.32 9.11
N TYR A 450 -35.65 -16.47 9.47
CA TYR A 450 -35.84 -15.04 9.60
C TYR A 450 -35.49 -14.33 8.29
N TYR A 451 -36.50 -13.79 7.60
CA TYR A 451 -36.31 -13.00 6.38
C TYR A 451 -37.27 -11.80 6.31
N PRO A 452 -36.85 -10.59 6.75
CA PRO A 452 -37.68 -9.39 6.76
C PRO A 452 -37.68 -8.72 5.37
N GLN A 453 -38.34 -9.35 4.39
CA GLN A 453 -38.37 -8.89 3.01
C GLN A 453 -38.88 -7.45 2.86
N SER A 454 -39.96 -7.09 3.56
CA SER A 454 -40.57 -5.75 3.58
C SER A 454 -39.57 -4.67 4.02
N SER A 455 -38.86 -4.92 5.12
CA SER A 455 -37.86 -4.01 5.67
C SER A 455 -36.66 -3.84 4.75
N LEU A 456 -36.17 -4.93 4.15
CA LEU A 456 -35.05 -4.87 3.20
C LEU A 456 -35.41 -4.10 1.92
N VAL A 457 -36.63 -4.30 1.39
CA VAL A 457 -37.14 -3.54 0.25
C VAL A 457 -37.20 -2.04 0.57
N GLN A 458 -37.73 -1.67 1.73
CA GLN A 458 -37.80 -0.27 2.16
C GLN A 458 -36.42 0.37 2.32
N LEU A 459 -35.43 -0.37 2.84
CA LEU A 459 -34.05 0.10 2.99
C LEU A 459 -33.35 0.29 1.65
N VAL A 460 -33.60 -0.57 0.65
CA VAL A 460 -33.03 -0.41 -0.70
C VAL A 460 -33.70 0.74 -1.45
N GLN A 461 -35.01 0.95 -1.25
CA GLN A 461 -35.76 2.04 -1.88
C GLN A 461 -35.29 3.44 -1.48
N THR A 462 -34.55 3.60 -0.38
CA THR A 462 -33.94 4.89 -0.02
C THR A 462 -32.88 5.36 -1.01
N LYS A 463 -32.36 4.47 -1.88
CA LYS A 463 -31.26 4.72 -2.83
C LYS A 463 -29.96 5.23 -2.19
N THR A 464 -29.80 5.04 -0.88
CA THR A 464 -28.59 5.44 -0.13
C THR A 464 -27.60 4.29 0.07
N LEU A 465 -27.98 3.07 -0.31
CA LEU A 465 -27.18 1.87 -0.16
C LEU A 465 -26.34 1.60 -1.43
N SER A 466 -25.16 1.03 -1.22
CA SER A 466 -24.24 0.57 -2.25
C SER A 466 -23.78 -0.86 -1.95
N TYR A 467 -23.24 -1.57 -2.94
CA TYR A 467 -22.70 -2.91 -2.75
C TYR A 467 -21.53 -2.89 -1.75
N SER A 468 -20.64 -1.90 -1.83
CA SER A 468 -19.53 -1.71 -0.89
C SER A 468 -19.96 -1.60 0.58
N LEU A 469 -21.14 -1.04 0.83
CA LEU A 469 -21.70 -0.93 2.19
C LEU A 469 -22.35 -2.24 2.66
N CYS A 470 -22.82 -3.12 1.78
CA CYS A 470 -23.40 -4.40 2.17
C CYS A 470 -23.17 -5.50 1.09
N PRO A 471 -21.96 -6.07 1.02
CA PRO A 471 -21.62 -7.03 -0.03
C PRO A 471 -22.40 -8.36 0.09
N GLU A 472 -22.82 -8.71 1.30
CA GLU A 472 -23.54 -9.95 1.60
C GLU A 472 -25.02 -9.92 1.20
N LEU A 473 -25.59 -8.75 0.87
CA LEU A 473 -27.02 -8.63 0.56
C LEU A 473 -27.38 -9.32 -0.75
N LEU A 474 -26.66 -9.06 -1.84
CA LEU A 474 -26.97 -9.68 -3.15
C LEU A 474 -26.76 -11.19 -3.13
N SER A 475 -25.72 -11.67 -2.42
CA SER A 475 -25.47 -13.11 -2.28
C SER A 475 -26.57 -13.80 -1.47
N LEU A 476 -27.05 -13.19 -0.39
CA LEU A 476 -28.23 -13.66 0.35
C LEU A 476 -29.48 -13.71 -0.55
N CYS A 477 -29.72 -12.66 -1.35
CA CYS A 477 -30.87 -12.61 -2.25
C CYS A 477 -30.79 -13.69 -3.36
N LEU A 478 -29.60 -13.98 -3.86
CA LEU A 478 -29.37 -15.07 -4.81
C LEU A 478 -29.64 -16.45 -4.18
N GLU A 479 -29.23 -16.67 -2.92
CA GLU A 479 -29.49 -17.92 -2.19
C GLU A 479 -30.98 -18.12 -1.90
N LYS A 480 -31.66 -17.08 -1.41
CA LYS A 480 -33.11 -17.11 -1.11
C LYS A 480 -33.99 -17.01 -2.37
N ARG A 481 -33.39 -16.73 -3.53
CA ARG A 481 -34.06 -16.48 -4.82
C ARG A 481 -35.11 -15.37 -4.76
N ASP A 482 -34.83 -14.30 -4.01
CA ASP A 482 -35.69 -13.12 -3.98
C ASP A 482 -35.43 -12.25 -5.22
N VAL A 483 -36.21 -12.50 -6.26
CA VAL A 483 -36.10 -11.83 -7.56
C VAL A 483 -36.43 -10.33 -7.48
N HIS A 484 -37.37 -9.95 -6.61
CA HIS A 484 -37.81 -8.56 -6.46
C HIS A 484 -36.71 -7.70 -5.82
N LEU A 485 -36.10 -8.21 -4.74
CA LEU A 485 -35.03 -7.50 -4.06
C LEU A 485 -33.75 -7.45 -4.92
N LEU A 486 -33.45 -8.52 -5.69
CA LEU A 486 -32.36 -8.50 -6.67
C LEU A 486 -32.57 -7.41 -7.73
N GLN A 487 -33.78 -7.30 -8.29
CA GLN A 487 -34.10 -6.25 -9.26
C GLN A 487 -33.88 -4.87 -8.63
N LEU A 488 -34.40 -4.61 -7.44
CA LEU A 488 -34.22 -3.33 -6.75
C LEU A 488 -32.74 -3.00 -6.46
N CYS A 489 -31.96 -4.00 -6.05
CA CYS A 489 -30.53 -3.83 -5.80
C CYS A 489 -29.77 -3.47 -7.08
N LEU A 490 -30.02 -4.18 -8.19
CA LEU A 490 -29.36 -3.90 -9.48
C LEU A 490 -29.70 -2.50 -10.02
N HIS A 491 -30.88 -1.97 -9.72
CA HIS A 491 -31.25 -0.60 -10.10
C HIS A 491 -30.68 0.47 -9.17
N SER A 492 -30.44 0.13 -7.89
CA SER A 492 -30.06 1.12 -6.87
C SER A 492 -28.56 1.16 -6.61
N PHE A 493 -27.84 0.05 -6.81
CA PHE A 493 -26.43 -0.05 -6.47
C PHE A 493 -25.55 0.33 -7.66
N PRO A 494 -24.70 1.37 -7.54
CA PRO A 494 -23.84 1.82 -8.63
C PRO A 494 -22.56 0.98 -8.79
N ASP A 495 -22.19 0.16 -7.80
CA ASP A 495 -20.88 -0.46 -7.63
C ASP A 495 -20.95 -2.00 -7.51
N VAL A 496 -21.90 -2.63 -8.20
CA VAL A 496 -22.05 -4.11 -8.19
C VAL A 496 -20.89 -4.77 -8.96
N PRO A 497 -20.12 -5.69 -8.34
CA PRO A 497 -19.03 -6.37 -9.03
C PRO A 497 -19.50 -7.27 -10.17
N GLU A 498 -18.69 -7.38 -11.22
CA GLU A 498 -18.99 -8.14 -12.43
C GLU A 498 -19.22 -9.64 -12.15
N ALA A 499 -18.53 -10.22 -11.16
CA ALA A 499 -18.75 -11.59 -10.72
C ALA A 499 -20.18 -11.82 -10.20
N VAL A 500 -20.72 -10.85 -9.46
CA VAL A 500 -22.08 -10.90 -8.91
C VAL A 500 -23.10 -10.62 -10.00
N LEU A 501 -22.85 -9.64 -10.88
CA LEU A 501 -23.69 -9.37 -12.06
C LEU A 501 -23.83 -10.63 -12.94
N CYS A 502 -22.72 -11.33 -13.21
CA CYS A 502 -22.76 -12.57 -13.99
C CYS A 502 -23.51 -13.69 -13.24
N SER A 503 -23.40 -13.74 -11.91
CA SER A 503 -24.15 -14.70 -11.09
C SER A 503 -25.66 -14.42 -11.12
N CYS A 504 -26.07 -13.14 -11.06
CA CYS A 504 -27.45 -12.70 -11.27
C CYS A 504 -27.96 -13.08 -12.66
N LEU A 505 -27.16 -12.85 -13.71
CA LEU A 505 -27.50 -13.23 -15.08
C LEU A 505 -27.75 -14.74 -15.20
N LYS A 506 -26.82 -15.57 -14.71
CA LYS A 506 -26.96 -17.04 -14.72
C LYS A 506 -28.22 -17.49 -13.97
N ALA A 507 -28.49 -16.89 -12.81
CA ALA A 507 -29.69 -17.17 -12.04
C ALA A 507 -30.94 -16.82 -12.86
N PHE A 508 -31.05 -15.60 -13.40
CA PHE A 508 -32.21 -15.15 -14.17
C PHE A 508 -32.47 -15.98 -15.43
N LEU A 509 -31.41 -16.40 -16.13
CA LEU A 509 -31.54 -17.29 -17.30
C LEU A 509 -32.01 -18.70 -16.91
N SER A 510 -31.73 -19.16 -15.69
CA SER A 510 -32.04 -20.52 -15.21
C SER A 510 -33.36 -20.63 -14.43
N ILE A 511 -34.01 -19.52 -14.06
CA ILE A 511 -35.26 -19.55 -13.28
C ILE A 511 -36.40 -20.15 -14.11
N SER A 512 -37.16 -21.07 -13.51
CA SER A 512 -38.37 -21.67 -14.11
C SER A 512 -39.50 -20.65 -14.25
N GLU A 513 -40.25 -20.71 -15.35
CA GLU A 513 -41.37 -19.79 -15.64
C GLU A 513 -42.48 -19.81 -14.60
N LYS A 514 -42.68 -20.95 -13.90
CA LYS A 514 -43.66 -21.07 -12.81
C LYS A 514 -43.38 -20.12 -11.65
N TRP A 515 -42.09 -19.92 -11.33
CA TRP A 515 -41.64 -19.04 -10.25
C TRP A 515 -41.64 -17.57 -10.66
N LEU A 516 -41.27 -17.27 -11.91
CA LEU A 516 -41.37 -15.92 -12.48
C LEU A 516 -42.80 -15.39 -12.44
N ASN A 517 -43.78 -16.25 -12.76
CA ASN A 517 -45.19 -15.84 -12.76
C ASN A 517 -45.71 -15.51 -11.36
N ALA A 518 -45.20 -16.18 -10.32
CA ALA A 518 -45.56 -15.92 -8.91
C ALA A 518 -44.82 -14.73 -8.28
N ALA A 519 -43.68 -14.30 -8.85
CA ALA A 519 -42.89 -13.19 -8.31
C ALA A 519 -43.55 -11.82 -8.59
N GLN A 520 -43.52 -10.94 -7.58
CA GLN A 520 -43.79 -9.51 -7.71
C GLN A 520 -42.60 -8.86 -8.42
N ILE A 521 -42.75 -8.54 -9.70
CA ILE A 521 -41.71 -7.89 -10.51
C ILE A 521 -42.33 -6.57 -10.95
N ASP A 522 -41.61 -5.47 -10.76
CA ASP A 522 -42.04 -4.19 -11.30
C ASP A 522 -41.96 -4.25 -12.82
N THR A 523 -43.11 -4.41 -13.46
CA THR A 523 -43.28 -4.53 -14.90
C THR A 523 -43.60 -3.19 -15.57
N GLU A 524 -43.90 -2.14 -14.80
CA GLU A 524 -44.45 -0.87 -15.32
C GLU A 524 -43.49 -0.14 -16.28
N SER A 525 -42.17 -0.35 -16.14
CA SER A 525 -41.17 0.31 -16.97
C SER A 525 -40.89 -0.36 -18.33
N VAL A 526 -41.31 -1.62 -18.54
CA VAL A 526 -40.91 -2.47 -19.69
C VAL A 526 -42.10 -2.99 -20.51
N THR A 527 -43.32 -3.04 -19.93
CA THR A 527 -44.53 -3.53 -20.63
C THR A 527 -44.95 -2.71 -21.85
N LEU A 528 -44.35 -1.55 -22.10
CA LEU A 528 -44.79 -0.63 -23.15
C LEU A 528 -44.28 -0.98 -24.57
N TYR A 529 -43.35 -1.92 -24.75
CA TYR A 529 -42.87 -2.28 -26.10
C TYR A 529 -42.87 -3.78 -26.41
N ILE A 530 -42.82 -4.64 -25.40
CA ILE A 530 -43.02 -6.09 -25.61
C ILE A 530 -44.51 -6.39 -25.91
N ASP A 531 -45.43 -5.61 -25.34
CA ASP A 531 -46.89 -5.85 -25.39
C ASP A 531 -47.62 -5.12 -26.56
N VAL A 532 -46.93 -4.18 -27.24
CA VAL A 532 -47.49 -3.46 -28.41
C VAL A 532 -47.78 -4.41 -29.58
N ARG A 533 -47.10 -5.56 -29.65
CA ARG A 533 -47.31 -6.56 -30.70
C ARG A 533 -48.43 -7.56 -30.41
N ASP A 534 -48.73 -7.85 -29.14
CA ASP A 534 -49.76 -8.86 -28.81
C ASP A 534 -51.18 -8.30 -28.83
N LYS A 535 -51.39 -7.01 -28.56
CA LYS A 535 -52.72 -6.36 -28.70
C LYS A 535 -53.16 -6.11 -30.15
N ALA A 536 -52.23 -6.16 -31.12
CA ALA A 536 -52.55 -6.01 -32.54
C ALA A 536 -53.30 -7.22 -33.15
N LYS A 537 -53.43 -8.34 -32.42
CA LYS A 537 -54.14 -9.54 -32.86
C LYS A 537 -55.68 -9.45 -32.74
N GLY A 538 -56.23 -8.35 -32.21
CA GLY A 538 -57.64 -8.27 -31.79
C GLY A 538 -58.64 -7.55 -32.71
N HIS A 539 -58.23 -6.79 -33.72
CA HIS A 539 -59.17 -6.00 -34.55
C HIS A 539 -59.24 -6.49 -36.00
N LYS A 540 -60.37 -7.11 -36.34
CA LYS A 540 -60.78 -7.52 -37.68
C LYS A 540 -61.48 -6.34 -38.42
N TYR A 541 -61.15 -6.17 -39.71
CA TYR A 541 -61.79 -5.34 -40.77
C TYR A 541 -61.57 -3.81 -40.68
N MET A 542 -61.33 -3.03 -41.75
CA MET A 542 -61.65 -3.14 -43.18
C MET A 542 -60.53 -2.62 -44.12
N GLU A 543 -60.55 -3.12 -45.36
CA GLU A 543 -59.77 -2.70 -46.53
C GLU A 543 -59.98 -1.22 -46.87
N HIS A 544 -58.90 -0.50 -47.19
CA HIS A 544 -58.86 0.42 -48.33
C HIS A 544 -57.43 0.47 -48.89
N GLN A 545 -57.35 0.22 -50.20
CA GLN A 545 -56.18 0.32 -51.05
C GLN A 545 -55.71 1.78 -51.14
N GLU A 546 -54.42 2.02 -50.98
CA GLU A 546 -53.69 3.10 -51.66
C GLU A 546 -52.18 2.78 -51.58
N GLU A 547 -51.60 2.44 -52.73
CA GLU A 547 -50.15 2.29 -52.91
C GLU A 547 -49.48 3.67 -52.86
N PRO A 548 -48.38 3.89 -52.10
CA PRO A 548 -47.57 5.07 -52.31
C PRO A 548 -46.51 4.78 -53.38
N THR A 549 -46.60 5.57 -54.45
CA THR A 549 -45.72 5.64 -55.59
C THR A 549 -44.25 5.86 -55.19
N VAL A 550 -43.38 4.92 -55.61
CA VAL A 550 -41.92 5.06 -55.50
C VAL A 550 -41.45 5.99 -56.62
N VAL A 551 -41.02 7.20 -56.27
CA VAL A 551 -40.33 8.11 -57.19
C VAL A 551 -38.84 7.71 -57.22
N GLN A 552 -38.42 7.10 -58.33
CA GLN A 552 -37.02 6.85 -58.66
C GLN A 552 -36.28 8.17 -58.90
N ASN A 553 -35.24 8.45 -58.12
CA ASN A 553 -34.17 9.37 -58.54
C ASN A 553 -33.01 8.54 -59.08
N GLY A 554 -32.65 8.80 -60.34
CA GLY A 554 -31.74 8.01 -61.13
C GLY A 554 -30.30 8.06 -60.64
N PHE A 555 -29.79 6.89 -60.24
CA PHE A 555 -28.40 6.48 -60.41
C PHE A 555 -28.40 4.95 -60.49
N SER A 556 -28.28 4.42 -61.70
CA SER A 556 -28.00 3.01 -61.96
C SER A 556 -26.49 2.83 -62.12
N PRO A 557 -25.79 2.05 -61.29
CA PRO A 557 -24.47 1.58 -61.64
C PRO A 557 -24.59 0.38 -62.58
N THR A 558 -23.98 0.54 -63.74
CA THR A 558 -23.82 -0.40 -64.84
C THR A 558 -23.20 -1.72 -64.36
N ALA A 559 -23.75 -2.84 -64.85
CA ALA A 559 -23.14 -4.16 -64.73
C ALA A 559 -21.91 -4.27 -65.64
N LEU A 560 -20.78 -4.76 -65.09
CA LEU A 560 -19.69 -5.46 -65.77
C LEU A 560 -19.00 -6.40 -64.73
N ASP A 561 -19.34 -7.69 -64.80
CA ASP A 561 -18.49 -8.91 -64.92
C ASP A 561 -17.01 -8.81 -64.46
N GLU A 562 -16.33 -9.76 -63.80
CA GLU A 562 -16.44 -11.19 -63.42
C GLU A 562 -15.36 -11.39 -62.30
N ASP A 563 -15.41 -12.30 -61.31
CA ASP A 563 -15.12 -13.73 -61.47
C ASP A 563 -15.56 -14.57 -60.24
N SER A 564 -16.47 -15.49 -60.55
CA SER A 564 -16.70 -16.89 -60.12
C SER A 564 -15.93 -17.53 -58.94
N CYS A 565 -16.68 -18.14 -58.00
CA CYS A 565 -16.77 -19.61 -57.90
C CYS A 565 -17.89 -20.08 -56.94
N GLY A 566 -18.78 -20.98 -57.39
CA GLY A 566 -19.53 -21.89 -56.51
C GLY A 566 -21.05 -21.99 -56.69
N GLU A 567 -21.48 -22.63 -57.78
CA GLU A 567 -22.66 -23.47 -58.00
C GLU A 567 -24.05 -23.16 -57.40
N LEU A 568 -25.01 -23.10 -58.35
CA LEU A 568 -26.46 -23.08 -58.19
C LEU A 568 -26.99 -24.45 -57.75
N ILE A 569 -27.87 -24.49 -56.73
CA ILE A 569 -29.09 -25.32 -56.77
C ILE A 569 -30.24 -24.50 -56.21
N ALA A 570 -31.22 -24.24 -57.07
CA ALA A 570 -32.51 -23.67 -56.74
C ALA A 570 -33.39 -24.72 -56.07
N GLU A 571 -34.06 -24.37 -54.97
CA GLU A 571 -35.34 -24.95 -54.62
C GLU A 571 -36.17 -23.95 -53.79
N SER A 572 -37.34 -23.68 -54.33
CA SER A 572 -38.39 -22.80 -53.83
C SER A 572 -38.85 -23.15 -52.42
N LEU A 573 -38.94 -22.16 -51.52
CA LEU A 573 -39.88 -22.21 -50.40
C LEU A 573 -40.41 -20.81 -50.01
N PRO A 574 -41.66 -20.75 -49.51
CA PRO A 574 -42.51 -19.57 -49.58
C PRO A 574 -42.11 -18.47 -48.60
N GLN A 575 -42.17 -17.23 -49.09
CA GLN A 575 -42.15 -16.02 -48.28
C GLN A 575 -43.38 -15.99 -47.37
N THR A 576 -43.26 -16.58 -46.19
CA THR A 576 -44.05 -16.17 -45.02
C THR A 576 -43.06 -15.60 -44.02
N VAL A 577 -43.10 -14.28 -43.87
CA VAL A 577 -42.39 -13.55 -42.81
C VAL A 577 -42.95 -14.04 -41.48
N GLN A 578 -42.33 -15.07 -40.89
CA GLN A 578 -42.64 -15.50 -39.53
C GLN A 578 -42.21 -14.38 -38.58
N MET A 579 -43.20 -13.62 -38.08
CA MET A 579 -43.01 -12.60 -37.05
C MET A 579 -42.33 -13.21 -35.83
N ALA A 580 -41.14 -12.70 -35.48
CA ALA A 580 -40.35 -13.20 -34.36
C ALA A 580 -41.11 -13.01 -33.03
N THR A 581 -41.50 -14.12 -32.42
CA THR A 581 -42.00 -14.19 -31.04
C THR A 581 -40.83 -14.03 -30.07
N CYS A 582 -41.04 -13.33 -28.94
CA CYS A 582 -39.99 -13.13 -27.94
C CYS A 582 -39.51 -14.50 -27.43
N PRO A 583 -38.19 -14.78 -27.43
CA PRO A 583 -37.65 -16.05 -26.93
C PRO A 583 -37.73 -16.17 -25.40
N MET A 584 -38.05 -15.08 -24.68
CA MET A 584 -38.17 -15.03 -23.22
C MET A 584 -39.56 -14.55 -22.78
N SER A 585 -40.00 -14.97 -21.60
CA SER A 585 -41.18 -14.37 -20.96
C SER A 585 -40.93 -12.91 -20.56
N ASN A 586 -41.99 -12.08 -20.58
CA ASN A 586 -41.89 -10.64 -20.28
C ASN A 586 -41.20 -10.35 -18.94
N LYS A 587 -41.50 -11.15 -17.90
CA LYS A 587 -40.88 -11.03 -16.58
C LYS A 587 -39.39 -11.37 -16.57
N ARG A 588 -38.95 -12.37 -17.34
CA ARG A 588 -37.52 -12.71 -17.46
C ARG A 588 -36.75 -11.63 -18.23
N ALA A 589 -37.37 -11.10 -19.28
CA ALA A 589 -36.82 -9.99 -20.07
C ALA A 589 -36.52 -8.76 -19.21
N VAL A 590 -37.43 -8.38 -18.29
CA VAL A 590 -37.22 -7.27 -17.34
C VAL A 590 -35.95 -7.46 -16.50
N LEU A 591 -35.78 -8.65 -15.92
CA LEU A 591 -34.64 -8.95 -15.06
C LEU A 591 -33.32 -8.95 -15.83
N VAL A 592 -33.31 -9.56 -17.00
CA VAL A 592 -32.13 -9.57 -17.87
C VAL A 592 -31.78 -8.14 -18.31
N ASN A 593 -32.78 -7.32 -18.63
CA ASN A 593 -32.56 -5.92 -18.98
C ASN A 593 -31.97 -5.12 -17.81
N SER A 594 -32.35 -5.42 -16.56
CA SER A 594 -31.72 -4.77 -15.39
C SER A 594 -30.22 -5.05 -15.28
N VAL A 595 -29.78 -6.25 -15.67
CA VAL A 595 -28.35 -6.60 -15.76
C VAL A 595 -27.68 -5.88 -16.93
N LEU A 596 -28.32 -5.85 -18.11
CA LEU A 596 -27.79 -5.15 -19.30
C LEU A 596 -27.54 -3.65 -19.06
N MET A 597 -28.34 -3.05 -18.18
CA MET A 597 -28.27 -1.62 -17.84
C MET A 597 -27.30 -1.31 -16.68
N SER A 598 -26.75 -2.34 -16.03
CA SER A 598 -25.77 -2.15 -14.94
C SER A 598 -24.42 -1.69 -15.51
N PRO A 599 -23.67 -0.82 -14.80
CA PRO A 599 -22.32 -0.45 -15.21
C PRO A 599 -21.38 -1.67 -15.12
N TYR A 600 -20.54 -1.86 -16.13
CA TYR A 600 -19.57 -2.96 -16.16
C TYR A 600 -18.27 -2.54 -16.85
N SER A 601 -17.18 -3.23 -16.52
CA SER A 601 -15.94 -3.18 -17.27
C SER A 601 -15.74 -4.46 -18.08
N GLU A 602 -15.47 -4.32 -19.39
CA GLU A 602 -15.27 -5.45 -20.31
C GLU A 602 -14.18 -6.43 -19.85
N SER A 603 -13.05 -5.91 -19.37
CA SER A 603 -11.90 -6.72 -18.95
C SER A 603 -12.19 -7.58 -17.72
N PHE A 604 -13.04 -7.09 -16.82
CA PHE A 604 -13.41 -7.79 -15.58
C PHE A 604 -14.65 -8.68 -15.75
N LEU A 605 -15.55 -8.35 -16.67
CA LEU A 605 -16.73 -9.17 -16.97
C LEU A 605 -16.39 -10.41 -17.80
N LEU A 606 -15.47 -10.29 -18.76
CA LEU A 606 -15.14 -11.35 -19.72
C LEU A 606 -14.71 -12.69 -19.07
N PRO A 607 -13.86 -12.72 -18.02
CA PRO A 607 -13.52 -13.97 -17.34
C PRO A 607 -14.72 -14.69 -16.73
N HIS A 608 -15.67 -13.94 -16.15
CA HIS A 608 -16.85 -14.50 -15.49
C HIS A 608 -17.91 -15.01 -16.49
N LEU A 609 -18.00 -14.37 -17.66
CA LEU A 609 -18.91 -14.83 -18.72
C LEU A 609 -18.51 -16.20 -19.27
N LYS A 610 -17.22 -16.56 -19.30
CA LYS A 610 -16.72 -17.88 -19.74
C LYS A 610 -17.31 -19.04 -18.94
N ASP A 611 -17.72 -18.80 -17.71
CA ASP A 611 -18.29 -19.81 -16.81
C ASP A 611 -19.79 -20.09 -17.08
N MET A 612 -20.38 -19.55 -18.16
CA MET A 612 -21.76 -19.84 -18.56
C MET A 612 -21.85 -21.11 -19.43
N SER A 613 -22.99 -21.82 -19.35
CA SER A 613 -23.24 -22.99 -20.20
C SER A 613 -23.57 -22.58 -21.64
N GLY A 614 -23.22 -23.42 -22.62
CA GLY A 614 -23.51 -23.17 -24.04
C GLY A 614 -25.00 -22.92 -24.34
N ASP A 615 -25.89 -23.62 -23.63
CA ASP A 615 -27.34 -23.45 -23.78
C ASP A 615 -27.82 -22.08 -23.27
N GLN A 616 -27.29 -21.62 -22.12
CA GLN A 616 -27.58 -20.28 -21.59
C GLN A 616 -27.04 -19.20 -22.53
N VAL A 617 -25.84 -19.38 -23.08
CA VAL A 617 -25.23 -18.46 -24.04
C VAL A 617 -26.08 -18.36 -25.30
N MET A 618 -26.52 -19.48 -25.87
CA MET A 618 -27.38 -19.51 -27.05
C MET A 618 -28.75 -18.89 -26.79
N PHE A 619 -29.35 -19.18 -25.63
CA PHE A 619 -30.62 -18.58 -25.21
C PHE A 619 -30.52 -17.06 -25.07
N PHE A 620 -29.44 -16.59 -24.46
CA PHE A 620 -29.19 -15.16 -24.29
C PHE A 620 -28.85 -14.46 -25.61
N LEU A 621 -28.05 -15.06 -26.49
CA LEU A 621 -27.72 -14.52 -27.82
C LEU A 621 -28.97 -14.38 -28.71
N ARG A 622 -29.90 -15.35 -28.64
CA ARG A 622 -31.21 -15.25 -29.33
C ARG A 622 -32.03 -14.08 -28.81
N TYR A 623 -32.03 -13.85 -27.50
CA TYR A 623 -32.73 -12.72 -26.90
C TYR A 623 -32.11 -11.37 -27.27
N LEU A 624 -30.77 -11.25 -27.26
CA LEU A 624 -30.09 -10.03 -27.70
C LEU A 624 -30.34 -9.74 -29.19
N GLN A 625 -30.35 -10.77 -30.04
CA GLN A 625 -30.73 -10.62 -31.45
C GLN A 625 -32.18 -10.12 -31.60
N TYR A 626 -33.10 -10.64 -30.80
CA TYR A 626 -34.49 -10.21 -30.79
C TYR A 626 -34.62 -8.73 -30.35
N LEU A 627 -33.93 -8.33 -29.28
CA LEU A 627 -33.88 -6.94 -28.84
C LEU A 627 -33.29 -6.02 -29.92
N TYR A 628 -32.22 -6.46 -30.56
CA TYR A 628 -31.58 -5.73 -31.65
C TYR A 628 -32.55 -5.49 -32.84
N GLN A 629 -33.35 -6.49 -33.20
CA GLN A 629 -34.38 -6.35 -34.25
C GLN A 629 -35.48 -5.37 -33.84
N ILE A 630 -35.96 -5.42 -32.60
CA ILE A 630 -36.97 -4.48 -32.09
C ILE A 630 -36.45 -3.04 -32.10
N CYS A 631 -35.20 -2.82 -31.69
CA CYS A 631 -34.62 -1.48 -31.67
C CYS A 631 -34.44 -0.91 -33.09
N ASN A 632 -34.16 -1.75 -34.09
CA ASN A 632 -34.02 -1.33 -35.49
C ASN A 632 -35.35 -1.12 -36.21
N GLU A 633 -36.41 -1.85 -35.87
CA GLU A 633 -37.72 -1.68 -36.50
C GLU A 633 -38.45 -0.41 -36.01
N ASN A 634 -38.15 0.07 -34.80
CA ASN A 634 -38.82 1.22 -34.18
C ASN A 634 -38.09 2.57 -34.33
N ILE A 635 -37.20 2.72 -35.33
CA ILE A 635 -36.43 3.96 -35.58
C ILE A 635 -37.33 5.21 -35.74
N THR A 636 -38.63 5.03 -36.04
CA THR A 636 -39.59 6.11 -36.31
C THR A 636 -40.48 6.52 -35.12
N VAL A 637 -40.48 5.80 -33.98
CA VAL A 637 -41.31 6.16 -32.83
C VAL A 637 -40.46 6.05 -31.56
N SER A 638 -40.26 7.19 -30.88
CA SER A 638 -39.68 7.21 -29.53
C SER A 638 -40.46 6.27 -28.62
N LEU A 639 -39.87 5.12 -28.30
CA LEU A 639 -40.46 4.13 -27.40
C LEU A 639 -40.67 4.78 -26.02
N PRO A 640 -41.89 4.79 -25.47
CA PRO A 640 -42.12 5.32 -24.13
C PRO A 640 -41.62 4.31 -23.08
N GLY A 641 -40.56 4.67 -22.35
CA GLY A 641 -40.06 3.90 -21.21
C GLY A 641 -38.69 4.40 -20.72
N LYS A 642 -38.51 4.56 -19.41
CA LYS A 642 -37.25 5.05 -18.79
C LYS A 642 -36.09 4.02 -18.81
N GLN A 643 -36.33 2.77 -19.25
CA GLN A 643 -35.41 1.64 -19.03
C GLN A 643 -35.35 0.70 -20.25
N VAL A 644 -34.84 1.19 -21.38
CA VAL A 644 -34.61 0.37 -22.58
C VAL A 644 -33.10 0.28 -22.83
N PRO A 645 -32.53 -0.94 -23.01
CA PRO A 645 -31.13 -1.11 -23.43
C PRO A 645 -30.87 -0.39 -24.76
N THR A 646 -29.79 0.37 -24.82
CA THR A 646 -29.38 1.04 -26.06
C THR A 646 -28.85 0.02 -27.07
N VAL A 647 -28.90 0.36 -28.37
CA VAL A 647 -28.34 -0.48 -29.43
C VAL A 647 -26.84 -0.74 -29.20
N SER A 648 -26.09 0.26 -28.70
CA SER A 648 -24.67 0.09 -28.33
C SER A 648 -24.51 -0.97 -27.26
N GLN A 649 -25.21 -0.84 -26.12
CA GLN A 649 -25.12 -1.82 -25.04
C GLN A 649 -25.45 -3.24 -25.51
N ILE A 650 -26.48 -3.40 -26.35
CA ILE A 650 -26.83 -4.72 -26.90
C ILE A 650 -25.68 -5.28 -27.74
N MET A 651 -25.07 -4.46 -28.60
CA MET A 651 -23.93 -4.87 -29.43
C MET A 651 -22.70 -5.21 -28.59
N ASP A 652 -22.40 -4.42 -27.56
CA ASP A 652 -21.26 -4.64 -26.66
C ASP A 652 -21.43 -5.98 -25.93
N TRP A 653 -22.62 -6.27 -25.39
CA TRP A 653 -22.93 -7.56 -24.78
C TRP A 653 -22.90 -8.73 -25.79
N MET A 654 -23.36 -8.53 -27.04
CA MET A 654 -23.24 -9.55 -28.09
C MET A 654 -21.77 -9.85 -28.42
N ASN A 655 -20.92 -8.83 -28.51
CA ASN A 655 -19.48 -8.98 -28.77
C ASN A 655 -18.81 -9.73 -27.61
N LEU A 656 -19.03 -9.30 -26.37
CA LEU A 656 -18.47 -9.94 -25.18
C LEU A 656 -18.85 -11.41 -25.05
N LEU A 657 -20.09 -11.78 -25.37
CA LEU A 657 -20.53 -13.18 -25.35
C LEU A 657 -19.84 -14.01 -26.43
N LEU A 658 -19.70 -13.45 -27.64
CA LEU A 658 -19.01 -14.12 -28.74
C LEU A 658 -17.51 -14.29 -28.43
N ASP A 659 -16.86 -13.27 -27.84
CA ASP A 659 -15.46 -13.33 -27.44
C ASP A 659 -15.23 -14.35 -26.30
N ALA A 660 -16.14 -14.41 -25.32
CA ALA A 660 -16.06 -15.36 -24.22
C ALA A 660 -16.26 -16.82 -24.67
N HIS A 661 -17.16 -17.06 -25.63
CA HIS A 661 -17.62 -18.41 -25.99
C HIS A 661 -17.36 -18.80 -27.44
N PHE A 662 -16.45 -18.13 -28.16
CA PHE A 662 -16.19 -18.37 -29.59
C PHE A 662 -16.04 -19.86 -29.93
N ALA A 663 -15.16 -20.58 -29.22
CA ALA A 663 -14.92 -22.01 -29.48
C ALA A 663 -16.17 -22.87 -29.23
N THR A 664 -16.90 -22.60 -28.14
CA THR A 664 -18.13 -23.32 -27.78
C THR A 664 -19.25 -23.07 -28.79
N VAL A 665 -19.44 -21.81 -29.19
CA VAL A 665 -20.48 -21.39 -30.14
C VAL A 665 -20.22 -21.98 -31.52
N VAL A 666 -18.97 -22.05 -31.99
CA VAL A 666 -18.62 -22.66 -33.29
C VAL A 666 -18.93 -24.16 -33.33
N MET A 667 -18.81 -24.86 -32.20
CA MET A 667 -19.07 -26.30 -32.10
C MET A 667 -20.58 -26.64 -32.01
N LEU A 668 -21.44 -25.67 -31.69
CA LEU A 668 -22.89 -25.88 -31.60
C LEU A 668 -23.55 -25.79 -32.99
N SER A 669 -24.22 -26.86 -33.41
CA SER A 669 -24.90 -26.92 -34.72
C SER A 669 -25.98 -25.85 -34.89
N GLU A 670 -26.67 -25.46 -33.81
CA GLU A 670 -27.70 -24.43 -33.81
C GLU A 670 -27.15 -23.01 -33.99
N ALA A 671 -25.89 -22.78 -33.60
CA ALA A 671 -25.25 -21.47 -33.64
C ALA A 671 -24.97 -20.99 -35.06
N LYS A 672 -24.68 -21.91 -36.00
CA LYS A 672 -24.43 -21.57 -37.41
C LYS A 672 -25.58 -20.77 -38.04
N SER A 673 -26.83 -21.15 -37.73
CA SER A 673 -28.01 -20.46 -38.24
C SER A 673 -28.15 -19.04 -37.67
N LEU A 674 -27.82 -18.87 -36.39
CA LEU A 674 -27.91 -17.61 -35.65
C LEU A 674 -26.79 -16.65 -36.06
N LEU A 675 -25.54 -17.13 -36.14
CA LEU A 675 -24.38 -16.38 -36.62
C LEU A 675 -24.56 -15.92 -38.06
N ASN A 676 -25.12 -16.76 -38.94
CA ASN A 676 -25.43 -16.34 -40.31
C ASN A 676 -26.47 -15.21 -40.35
N LYS A 677 -27.47 -15.24 -39.46
CA LYS A 677 -28.44 -14.13 -39.34
C LYS A 677 -27.76 -12.87 -38.82
N ILE A 678 -26.96 -12.95 -37.76
CA ILE A 678 -26.22 -11.82 -37.20
C ILE A 678 -25.28 -11.22 -38.27
N GLN A 679 -24.51 -12.05 -38.98
CA GLN A 679 -23.61 -11.61 -40.04
C GLN A 679 -24.35 -10.91 -41.19
N LYS A 680 -25.50 -11.45 -41.62
CA LYS A 680 -26.35 -10.79 -42.63
C LYS A 680 -26.82 -9.43 -42.14
N THR A 681 -27.30 -9.35 -40.90
CA THR A 681 -27.76 -8.10 -40.29
C THR A 681 -26.62 -7.07 -40.18
N VAL A 682 -25.43 -7.47 -39.72
CA VAL A 682 -24.26 -6.59 -39.64
C VAL A 682 -23.82 -6.10 -41.02
N LYS A 683 -23.82 -6.97 -42.05
CA LYS A 683 -23.52 -6.56 -43.44
C LYS A 683 -24.54 -5.56 -43.97
N SER A 684 -25.83 -5.77 -43.71
CA SER A 684 -26.89 -4.81 -44.08
C SER A 684 -26.70 -3.46 -43.39
N GLN A 685 -26.30 -3.47 -42.12
CA GLN A 685 -26.05 -2.26 -41.33
C GLN A 685 -24.81 -1.50 -41.81
N LEU A 686 -23.69 -2.20 -42.04
CA LEU A 686 -22.49 -1.58 -42.62
C LEU A 686 -22.78 -0.95 -43.98
N LYS A 687 -23.59 -1.62 -44.81
CA LYS A 687 -24.04 -1.04 -46.08
C LYS A 687 -24.87 0.21 -45.84
N PHE A 688 -25.87 0.16 -44.95
CA PHE A 688 -26.70 1.32 -44.61
C PHE A 688 -25.87 2.51 -44.09
N TYR A 689 -24.97 2.30 -43.13
CA TYR A 689 -24.09 3.36 -42.62
C TYR A 689 -23.11 3.87 -43.68
N SER A 690 -22.63 3.00 -44.58
CA SER A 690 -21.78 3.45 -45.70
C SER A 690 -22.53 4.35 -46.67
N GLU A 691 -23.81 4.07 -46.96
CA GLU A 691 -24.66 4.95 -47.77
C GLU A 691 -25.01 6.24 -47.00
N LEU A 692 -25.25 6.16 -45.69
CA LEU A 692 -25.53 7.34 -44.86
C LEU A 692 -24.32 8.28 -44.75
N ASN A 693 -23.11 7.75 -44.63
CA ASN A 693 -21.87 8.54 -44.64
C ASN A 693 -21.66 9.27 -45.98
N LYS A 694 -22.13 8.71 -47.11
CA LYS A 694 -22.10 9.43 -48.41
C LYS A 694 -23.03 10.64 -48.40
N ILE A 695 -24.12 10.59 -47.64
CA ILE A 695 -25.10 11.68 -47.50
C ILE A 695 -24.62 12.73 -46.47
N GLU A 696 -23.76 12.36 -45.52
CA GLU A 696 -23.22 13.27 -44.51
C GLU A 696 -22.50 14.48 -45.12
N GLY A 697 -21.72 14.28 -46.19
CA GLY A 697 -21.07 15.39 -46.91
C GLY A 697 -22.07 16.38 -47.51
N CYS A 698 -23.16 15.86 -48.11
CA CYS A 698 -24.24 16.70 -48.65
C CYS A 698 -25.01 17.42 -47.53
N LEU A 699 -25.20 16.77 -46.39
CA LEU A 699 -25.85 17.39 -45.22
C LEU A 699 -24.98 18.46 -44.56
N ALA A 700 -23.66 18.29 -44.54
CA ALA A 700 -22.72 19.29 -44.04
C ALA A 700 -22.77 20.57 -44.89
N GLU A 701 -22.77 20.44 -46.22
CA GLU A 701 -22.94 21.57 -47.13
C GLU A 701 -24.31 22.24 -46.98
N LEU A 702 -25.39 21.47 -46.81
CA LEU A 702 -26.73 22.01 -46.54
C LEU A 702 -26.84 22.74 -45.20
N LYS A 703 -26.01 22.38 -44.21
CA LYS A 703 -25.95 23.03 -42.89
C LYS A 703 -25.11 24.30 -42.91
N GLU A 704 -24.07 24.34 -43.76
CA GLU A 704 -23.27 25.55 -44.04
C GLU A 704 -23.99 26.55 -44.95
N LEU A 705 -24.90 26.06 -45.80
CA LEU A 705 -25.90 26.88 -46.46
C LEU A 705 -26.88 27.40 -45.40
N LYS A 706 -26.49 28.47 -44.70
CA LYS A 706 -27.44 29.42 -44.13
C LYS A 706 -28.44 29.71 -45.23
N CYS A 707 -29.66 29.19 -45.09
CA CYS A 707 -30.78 29.56 -45.94
C CYS A 707 -30.74 31.09 -46.05
N PRO A 708 -30.39 31.68 -47.21
CA PRO A 708 -30.46 33.12 -47.32
C PRO A 708 -31.92 33.45 -47.11
N ALA A 709 -32.22 34.12 -45.99
CA ALA A 709 -33.53 34.65 -45.71
C ALA A 709 -33.96 35.41 -46.96
N SER A 710 -34.95 34.88 -47.67
CA SER A 710 -35.60 35.45 -48.86
C SER A 710 -34.66 36.14 -49.86
N VAL A 711 -34.49 35.56 -51.06
CA VAL A 711 -34.00 36.32 -52.21
C VAL A 711 -34.93 37.51 -52.46
N SER A 712 -34.56 38.67 -51.92
CA SER A 712 -35.09 39.97 -52.28
C SER A 712 -33.95 40.99 -52.27
N ALA A 713 -32.96 40.80 -53.13
CA ALA A 713 -32.02 41.85 -53.50
C ALA A 713 -31.99 41.94 -55.03
N ARG A 714 -32.65 42.97 -55.59
CA ARG A 714 -32.81 43.18 -57.05
C ARG A 714 -31.56 43.73 -57.75
N TYR A 715 -30.44 43.91 -57.05
CA TYR A 715 -29.15 44.21 -57.67
C TYR A 715 -28.01 43.92 -56.69
N SER A 716 -26.82 43.66 -57.23
CA SER A 716 -25.55 43.65 -56.51
C SER A 716 -24.59 44.60 -57.24
N ILE A 717 -23.72 45.29 -56.50
CA ILE A 717 -22.66 46.14 -57.06
C ILE A 717 -21.33 45.47 -56.74
N GLU A 718 -20.57 45.13 -57.79
CA GLU A 718 -19.21 44.61 -57.68
C GLU A 718 -18.21 45.63 -58.21
N VAL A 719 -17.06 45.74 -57.55
CA VAL A 719 -16.02 46.72 -57.87
C VAL A 719 -14.94 46.06 -58.73
N LEU A 720 -14.90 46.42 -60.01
CA LEU A 720 -13.84 46.02 -60.94
C LEU A 720 -12.68 47.02 -60.89
N LYS A 721 -11.48 46.57 -60.55
CA LYS A 721 -10.24 47.36 -60.72
C LYS A 721 -9.73 47.17 -62.14
N LEU A 722 -9.76 48.25 -62.93
CA LEU A 722 -9.11 48.32 -64.24
C LEU A 722 -7.64 48.73 -64.04
N TYR A 723 -6.72 47.89 -64.49
CA TYR A 723 -5.33 48.24 -64.81
C TYR A 723 -5.00 47.74 -66.21
#